data_AF-A0A3A9AEZ6-F1
#
_entry.id   AF-A0A3A9AEZ6-F1
#
_cell.length_a   1.000
_cell.length_b   1.000
_cell.length_c   1.000
_cell.angle_alpha   90.00
_cell.angle_beta   90.00
_cell.angle_gamma   90.00
#
_symmetry.space_group_name_H-M   'P 1'
#
loop_
_entity.id
_entity.type
_entity.pdbx_description
1 polymer ?
#
loop_
_entity_poly.entity_id
_entity_poly.type
_entity_poly.pdbx_seq_one_letter_code
_entity_poly.pdbx_strand_id
1 'polypeptide(L)'
;MLQKLHALDMERNYQKLLKAAIAMGVLFKLFLMGFFSSDYQDMMFIPFVRCFLSGENPYQFYYDHQLLSSFPYPPVMLFVECIGGIFVTLFSGMPVFVQNLVFKLPILFMDLLGLYYLMQIFKDKRKYIMVLYFLSPIILYGSYMHGQLDIIPTVFLVGAVYYLAETGTLAEKHLSSEWKFMIFLTLALSSKFHIVAVLPLFFLYIYKKKGRRKAIVMMGLPVLATVAAVLPFWGSGFANMVLFNKEQQAIDSVYLDYGNAHLLLSVLVLLFIYFQAFQINQMNRDLLISMTGLLFSVFLAFVPAMPAWFIWIVPFFMLYLAGLSENRGKMVLVYGMFNLLYLLYYVCFHTTQFVDLYFLGRDLSCLKLSDGMLKNMVFTLMVGVFLILVVCMYLYGVNSNSYYRRRNRPFTIGIAGDSGAGKSRLLSMLKELLSKERILCVEGDGDHKWERGDSNWKEMTHLNPQANYLYRQAEDLQILRGNNTVRREDYDHETGTFTTKKRVAPKPYIVMCGLHSLYLPQMRQALDMKIYLDTDESLRCYWKLERDHDNRGHDRADVMAQIQARREDAKRYIHPQKQYADLVIRYFDPALSQGGEQPGDYKASLSVEFLIDMGINAEPLLALLRDRGVSGTLTYDDLLHQKIVFRSEDLKVDREFWAATACSVIPQIEDLTGSHMVWEDGVNGVVQLMLLMVIGEIMKKD
;
A
#
# COMPACT_ATOMS: atom_id res chain seq x y z
N MET A 1 30.45 12.03 16.47
CA MET A 1 29.72 13.14 17.14
C MET A 1 29.54 14.36 16.22
N LEU A 2 30.60 14.87 15.58
CA LEU A 2 30.55 16.00 14.65
C LEU A 2 29.64 15.80 13.42
N GLN A 3 29.62 14.61 12.80
CA GLN A 3 28.68 14.31 11.71
C GLN A 3 27.21 14.25 12.16
N LYS A 4 26.92 13.79 13.39
CA LYS A 4 25.56 13.78 13.95
C LYS A 4 25.08 15.20 14.26
N LEU A 5 25.96 16.07 14.76
CA LEU A 5 25.68 17.50 14.94
C LEU A 5 25.36 18.20 13.61
N HIS A 6 26.16 17.93 12.56
CA HIS A 6 25.95 18.52 11.24
C HIS A 6 24.66 18.03 10.56
N ALA A 7 24.27 16.77 10.77
CA ALA A 7 23.00 16.21 10.30
C ALA A 7 21.79 16.82 11.04
N LEU A 8 21.89 17.01 12.36
CA LEU A 8 20.87 17.65 13.18
C LEU A 8 20.66 19.13 12.80
N ASP A 9 21.74 19.87 12.52
CA ASP A 9 21.64 21.26 12.07
C ASP A 9 21.05 21.38 10.66
N MET A 10 21.39 20.46 9.74
CA MET A 10 20.79 20.40 8.40
C MET A 10 19.28 20.09 8.47
N GLU A 11 18.86 19.17 9.32
CA GLU A 11 17.45 18.83 9.50
C GLU A 11 16.66 19.97 10.15
N ARG A 12 17.25 20.64 11.16
CA ARG A 12 16.66 21.83 11.80
C ARG A 12 16.52 22.99 10.82
N ASN A 13 17.52 23.22 9.97
CA ASN A 13 17.47 24.24 8.92
C ASN A 13 16.46 23.90 7.83
N TYR A 14 16.34 22.64 7.44
CA TYR A 14 15.31 22.18 6.50
C TYR A 14 13.89 22.40 7.04
N GLN A 15 13.63 22.07 8.31
CA GLN A 15 12.32 22.32 8.92
C GLN A 15 11.98 23.82 9.00
N LYS A 16 12.96 24.68 9.30
CA LYS A 16 12.79 26.13 9.27
C LYS A 16 12.44 26.63 7.88
N LEU A 17 13.19 26.21 6.86
CA LEU A 17 12.93 26.56 5.45
C LEU A 17 11.55 26.10 5.00
N LEU A 18 11.13 24.89 5.37
CA LEU A 18 9.80 24.37 5.05
C LEU A 18 8.68 25.23 5.69
N LYS A 19 8.83 25.57 6.98
CA LYS A 19 7.86 26.45 7.66
C LYS A 19 7.78 27.83 7.02
N ALA A 20 8.93 28.40 6.66
CA ALA A 20 8.98 29.67 5.94
C ALA A 20 8.30 29.59 4.57
N ALA A 21 8.52 28.51 3.82
CA ALA A 21 7.87 28.27 2.53
C ALA A 21 6.34 28.12 2.66
N ILE A 22 5.85 27.42 3.69
CA ILE A 22 4.42 27.33 3.98
C ILE A 22 3.85 28.71 4.30
N ALA A 23 4.50 29.47 5.19
CA ALA A 23 4.04 30.82 5.55
C ALA A 23 4.00 31.75 4.32
N MET A 24 5.03 31.72 3.48
CA MET A 24 5.08 32.52 2.25
C MET A 24 3.99 32.08 1.25
N GLY A 25 3.74 30.78 1.10
CA GLY A 25 2.67 30.27 0.26
C GLY A 25 1.27 30.65 0.77
N VAL A 26 1.05 30.65 2.09
CA VAL A 26 -0.18 31.14 2.71
C VAL A 26 -0.36 32.63 2.44
N LEU A 27 0.67 33.46 2.65
CA LEU A 27 0.62 34.89 2.35
C LEU A 27 0.27 35.15 0.87
N PHE A 28 0.90 34.42 -0.04
CA PHE A 28 0.60 34.53 -1.47
C PHE A 28 -0.87 34.17 -1.78
N LYS A 29 -1.39 33.11 -1.17
CA LYS A 29 -2.80 32.71 -1.29
C LYS A 29 -3.76 33.73 -0.68
N LEU A 30 -3.40 34.35 0.45
CA LEU A 30 -4.17 35.44 1.06
C LEU A 30 -4.30 36.65 0.13
N PHE A 31 -3.24 36.98 -0.61
CA PHE A 31 -3.32 38.00 -1.65
C PHE A 31 -4.24 37.59 -2.80
N LEU A 32 -4.07 36.37 -3.35
CA LEU A 32 -4.91 35.90 -4.44
C LEU A 32 -6.40 35.85 -4.06
N MET A 33 -6.74 35.35 -2.87
CA MET A 33 -8.13 35.28 -2.42
C MET A 33 -8.77 36.65 -2.33
N GLY A 34 -8.06 37.68 -1.88
CA GLY A 34 -8.61 39.03 -1.73
C GLY A 34 -8.70 39.77 -3.06
N PHE A 35 -7.69 39.67 -3.92
CA PHE A 35 -7.65 40.42 -5.18
C PHE A 35 -8.62 39.91 -6.24
N PHE A 36 -8.89 38.61 -6.29
CA PHE A 36 -9.66 38.01 -7.36
C PHE A 36 -11.03 37.52 -6.88
N SER A 37 -12.01 37.49 -7.78
CA SER A 37 -13.29 36.80 -7.61
C SER A 37 -13.83 36.37 -8.98
N SER A 38 -15.03 35.79 -9.02
CA SER A 38 -15.73 35.43 -10.25
C SER A 38 -17.23 35.55 -10.02
N ASP A 39 -18.02 35.54 -11.09
CA ASP A 39 -19.48 35.51 -10.96
C ASP A 39 -19.96 34.25 -10.23
N TYR A 40 -19.22 33.13 -10.32
CA TYR A 40 -19.55 31.93 -9.57
C TYR A 40 -19.55 32.18 -8.06
N GLN A 41 -18.59 32.96 -7.57
CA GLN A 41 -18.59 33.36 -6.18
C GLN A 41 -19.66 34.42 -5.90
N ASP A 42 -19.62 35.50 -6.66
CA ASP A 42 -20.27 36.76 -6.29
C ASP A 42 -21.79 36.70 -6.56
N MET A 43 -22.19 36.01 -7.64
CA MET A 43 -23.57 35.89 -8.09
C MET A 43 -24.21 34.54 -7.72
N MET A 44 -23.41 33.48 -7.49
CA MET A 44 -23.96 32.18 -7.10
C MET A 44 -23.68 31.81 -5.64
N PHE A 45 -22.42 31.64 -5.23
CA PHE A 45 -22.12 31.06 -3.91
C PHE A 45 -22.50 31.98 -2.75
N ILE A 46 -22.14 33.27 -2.79
CA ILE A 46 -22.46 34.22 -1.71
C ILE A 46 -23.98 34.37 -1.53
N PRO A 47 -24.78 34.63 -2.59
CA PRO A 47 -26.24 34.73 -2.45
C PRO A 47 -26.89 33.42 -2.00
N PHE A 48 -26.39 32.26 -2.46
CA PHE A 48 -26.94 30.96 -2.08
C PHE A 48 -26.71 30.65 -0.60
N VAL A 49 -25.50 30.94 -0.09
CA VAL A 49 -25.18 30.81 1.33
C VAL A 49 -26.01 31.79 2.17
N ARG A 50 -26.20 33.03 1.72
CA ARG A 50 -27.04 34.01 2.43
C ARG A 50 -28.49 33.54 2.58
N CYS A 51 -29.06 32.94 1.53
CA CYS A 51 -30.40 32.35 1.57
C CYS A 51 -30.51 31.21 2.60
N PHE A 52 -29.47 30.38 2.72
CA PHE A 52 -29.45 29.37 3.78
C PHE A 52 -29.36 29.99 5.18
N LEU A 53 -28.52 31.01 5.35
CA LEU A 53 -28.35 31.71 6.63
C LEU A 53 -29.61 32.48 7.07
N SER A 54 -30.51 32.84 6.15
CA SER A 54 -31.82 33.42 6.49
C SER A 54 -32.84 32.38 6.95
N GLY A 55 -32.47 31.10 7.03
CA GLY A 55 -33.33 30.02 7.52
C GLY A 55 -34.14 29.31 6.44
N GLU A 56 -33.89 29.61 5.15
CA GLU A 56 -34.57 28.95 4.04
C GLU A 56 -33.79 27.75 3.51
N ASN A 57 -34.48 26.82 2.84
CA ASN A 57 -33.82 25.77 2.07
C ASN A 57 -33.39 26.37 0.71
N PRO A 58 -32.09 26.63 0.49
CA PRO A 58 -31.65 27.38 -0.69
C PRO A 58 -31.87 26.59 -1.99
N TYR A 59 -31.83 25.25 -1.94
CA TYR A 59 -32.11 24.42 -3.11
C TYR A 59 -33.56 24.53 -3.56
N GLN A 60 -34.50 24.59 -2.61
CA GLN A 60 -35.91 24.73 -2.95
C GLN A 60 -36.22 26.16 -3.40
N PHE A 61 -35.71 27.16 -2.65
CA PHE A 61 -35.92 28.57 -2.96
C PHE A 61 -35.42 28.95 -4.35
N TYR A 62 -34.19 28.55 -4.72
CA TYR A 62 -33.62 28.88 -6.02
C TYR A 62 -34.33 28.19 -7.17
N TYR A 63 -34.82 26.96 -6.94
CA TYR A 63 -35.61 26.22 -7.92
C TYR A 63 -36.97 26.90 -8.17
N ASP A 64 -37.70 27.23 -7.11
CA ASP A 64 -39.04 27.83 -7.21
C ASP A 64 -39.01 29.22 -7.88
N HIS A 65 -37.93 29.98 -7.65
CA HIS A 65 -37.74 31.32 -8.22
C HIS A 65 -36.91 31.35 -9.52
N GLN A 66 -36.49 30.18 -10.03
CA GLN A 66 -35.71 30.05 -11.27
C GLN A 66 -34.42 30.91 -11.30
N LEU A 67 -33.78 31.08 -10.14
CA LEU A 67 -32.63 31.98 -9.98
C LEU A 67 -31.35 31.42 -10.60
N LEU A 68 -31.16 30.09 -10.54
CA LEU A 68 -30.03 29.39 -11.12
C LEU A 68 -30.49 28.09 -11.78
N SER A 69 -29.84 27.72 -12.88
CA SER A 69 -30.13 26.48 -13.59
C SER A 69 -29.67 25.22 -12.85
N SER A 70 -28.67 25.34 -11.97
CA SER A 70 -28.12 24.23 -11.19
C SER A 70 -27.26 24.74 -10.03
N PHE A 71 -27.23 23.96 -8.95
CA PHE A 71 -26.25 24.11 -7.87
C PHE A 71 -25.80 22.70 -7.48
N PRO A 72 -24.80 22.12 -8.16
CA PRO A 72 -24.54 20.68 -8.17
C PRO A 72 -23.89 20.13 -6.88
N TYR A 73 -23.91 20.91 -5.80
CA TYR A 73 -23.20 20.59 -4.56
C TYR A 73 -24.19 20.14 -3.49
N PRO A 74 -23.99 18.98 -2.84
CA PRO A 74 -24.78 18.56 -1.69
C PRO A 74 -24.37 19.32 -0.41
N PRO A 75 -25.11 19.13 0.70
CA PRO A 75 -25.11 20.08 1.82
C PRO A 75 -23.79 20.26 2.58
N VAL A 76 -22.84 19.32 2.53
CA VAL A 76 -21.59 19.48 3.29
C VAL A 76 -20.74 20.64 2.79
N MET A 77 -20.69 20.87 1.47
CA MET A 77 -20.02 22.08 0.96
C MET A 77 -20.72 23.35 1.44
N LEU A 78 -22.06 23.37 1.43
CA LEU A 78 -22.85 24.49 1.94
C LEU A 78 -22.48 24.79 3.41
N PHE A 79 -22.42 23.77 4.26
CA PHE A 79 -22.05 23.95 5.67
C PHE A 79 -20.63 24.49 5.87
N VAL A 80 -19.66 24.06 5.04
CA VAL A 80 -18.28 24.58 5.10
C VAL A 80 -18.24 26.04 4.68
N GLU A 81 -18.91 26.40 3.59
CA GLU A 81 -18.95 27.78 3.07
C GLU A 81 -19.75 28.74 3.96
N CYS A 82 -20.72 28.23 4.74
CA CYS A 82 -21.45 29.05 5.71
C CYS A 82 -20.53 29.76 6.70
N ILE A 83 -19.37 29.16 7.04
CA ILE A 83 -18.39 29.80 7.91
C ILE A 83 -17.94 31.15 7.31
N GLY A 84 -17.58 31.16 6.02
CA GLY A 84 -17.23 32.39 5.29
C GLY A 84 -18.43 33.32 5.10
N GLY A 85 -19.60 32.75 4.77
CA GLY A 85 -20.84 33.50 4.58
C GLY A 85 -21.31 34.28 5.81
N ILE A 86 -21.11 33.73 7.02
CA ILE A 86 -21.42 34.41 8.28
C ILE A 86 -20.58 35.69 8.41
N PHE A 87 -19.27 35.63 8.14
CA PHE A 87 -18.40 36.81 8.17
C PHE A 87 -18.82 37.86 7.14
N VAL A 88 -19.17 37.44 5.93
CA VAL A 88 -19.66 38.35 4.89
C VAL A 88 -20.99 39.01 5.28
N THR A 89 -21.84 38.30 6.03
CA THR A 89 -23.17 38.80 6.45
C THR A 89 -23.09 39.72 7.66
N LEU A 90 -22.23 39.41 8.64
CA LEU A 90 -22.06 40.22 9.86
C LEU A 90 -21.42 41.58 9.60
N PHE A 91 -20.60 41.70 8.54
CA PHE A 91 -19.85 42.92 8.22
C PHE A 91 -20.23 43.47 6.84
N SER A 92 -21.50 43.88 6.67
CA SER A 92 -21.96 44.52 5.44
C SER A 92 -21.25 45.86 5.22
N GLY A 93 -20.66 46.06 4.03
CA GLY A 93 -19.93 47.29 3.66
C GLY A 93 -18.41 47.24 3.69
N MET A 94 -17.81 46.06 3.88
CA MET A 94 -16.35 45.89 3.76
C MET A 94 -15.83 46.14 2.33
N PRO A 95 -14.56 46.57 2.16
CA PRO A 95 -13.93 46.60 0.85
C PRO A 95 -13.98 45.23 0.17
N VAL A 96 -14.12 45.21 -1.17
CA VAL A 96 -14.18 43.98 -1.99
C VAL A 96 -13.06 43.01 -1.64
N PHE A 97 -11.84 43.52 -1.41
CA PHE A 97 -10.70 42.71 -1.00
C PHE A 97 -10.95 41.90 0.28
N VAL A 98 -11.50 42.56 1.32
CA VAL A 98 -11.75 41.94 2.62
C VAL A 98 -12.93 40.97 2.52
N GLN A 99 -13.98 41.34 1.78
CA GLN A 99 -15.13 40.46 1.52
C GLN A 99 -14.70 39.15 0.86
N ASN A 100 -13.90 39.23 -0.20
CA ASN A 100 -13.37 38.06 -0.90
C ASN A 100 -12.46 37.20 0.00
N LEU A 101 -11.63 37.86 0.81
CA LEU A 101 -10.73 37.18 1.74
C LEU A 101 -11.51 36.36 2.78
N VAL A 102 -12.47 36.96 3.47
CA VAL A 102 -13.21 36.28 4.55
C VAL A 102 -14.12 35.17 4.01
N PHE A 103 -14.71 35.35 2.82
CA PHE A 103 -15.54 34.32 2.20
C PHE A 103 -14.74 33.04 1.90
N LYS A 104 -13.50 33.18 1.39
CA LYS A 104 -12.65 32.05 1.00
C LYS A 104 -11.77 31.48 2.13
N LEU A 105 -11.92 31.95 3.38
CA LEU A 105 -11.18 31.38 4.52
C LEU A 105 -11.40 29.87 4.70
N PRO A 106 -12.62 29.32 4.55
CA PRO A 106 -12.85 27.88 4.65
C PRO A 106 -12.06 27.08 3.60
N ILE A 107 -11.93 27.63 2.37
CA ILE A 107 -11.14 27.03 1.28
C ILE A 107 -9.66 26.92 1.68
N LEU A 108 -9.08 27.98 2.27
CA LEU A 108 -7.70 27.95 2.75
C LEU A 108 -7.50 26.94 3.88
N PHE A 109 -8.45 26.84 4.81
CA PHE A 109 -8.40 25.82 5.87
C PHE A 109 -8.40 24.41 5.27
N MET A 110 -9.27 24.14 4.30
CA MET A 110 -9.33 22.84 3.62
C MET A 110 -8.05 22.53 2.86
N ASP A 111 -7.46 23.49 2.15
CA ASP A 111 -6.16 23.33 1.48
C ASP A 111 -5.03 22.99 2.47
N LEU A 112 -4.97 23.67 3.61
CA LEU A 112 -4.00 23.37 4.67
C LEU A 112 -4.21 21.98 5.28
N LEU A 113 -5.45 21.55 5.43
CA LEU A 113 -5.79 20.19 5.86
C LEU A 113 -5.34 19.15 4.80
N GLY A 114 -5.52 19.44 3.52
CA GLY A 114 -5.00 18.64 2.41
C GLY A 114 -3.48 18.54 2.44
N LEU A 115 -2.79 19.67 2.62
CA LEU A 115 -1.34 19.74 2.78
C LEU A 115 -0.87 18.85 3.94
N TYR A 116 -1.56 18.91 5.08
CA TYR A 116 -1.27 18.07 6.24
C TYR A 116 -1.36 16.58 5.88
N TYR A 117 -2.47 16.12 5.29
CA TYR A 117 -2.63 14.70 4.95
C TYR A 117 -1.59 14.23 3.92
N LEU A 118 -1.30 15.03 2.90
CA LEU A 118 -0.29 14.69 1.92
C LEU A 118 1.11 14.59 2.54
N MET A 119 1.45 15.48 3.49
CA MET A 119 2.70 15.40 4.24
C MET A 119 2.80 14.17 5.15
N GLN A 120 1.67 13.63 5.62
CA GLN A 120 1.64 12.38 6.37
C GLN A 120 1.79 11.15 5.46
N ILE A 121 1.16 11.16 4.28
CA ILE A 121 1.29 10.09 3.29
C ILE A 121 2.75 9.96 2.83
N PHE A 122 3.44 11.09 2.60
CA PHE A 122 4.75 11.10 1.95
C PHE A 122 5.79 11.94 2.71
N LYS A 123 6.22 11.44 3.87
CA LYS A 123 7.06 12.13 4.87
C LYS A 123 8.41 12.63 4.34
N ASP A 124 9.02 11.90 3.40
CA ASP A 124 10.41 12.13 2.95
C ASP A 124 10.53 13.07 1.74
N LYS A 125 9.40 13.51 1.16
CA LYS A 125 9.36 14.26 -0.11
C LYS A 125 8.58 15.57 -0.01
N ARG A 126 8.53 16.18 1.18
CA ARG A 126 7.75 17.40 1.48
C ARG A 126 7.94 18.54 0.48
N LYS A 127 9.15 18.74 -0.05
CA LYS A 127 9.42 19.76 -1.09
C LYS A 127 8.54 19.62 -2.34
N TYR A 128 8.25 18.38 -2.76
CA TYR A 128 7.41 18.13 -3.93
C TYR A 128 5.95 18.42 -3.65
N ILE A 129 5.47 18.11 -2.44
CA ILE A 129 4.12 18.46 -1.99
C ILE A 129 3.92 19.98 -2.04
N MET A 130 4.93 20.74 -1.59
CA MET A 130 4.88 22.19 -1.64
C MET A 130 4.74 22.73 -3.06
N VAL A 131 5.53 22.23 -4.01
CA VAL A 131 5.55 22.76 -5.39
C VAL A 131 4.40 22.23 -6.24
N LEU A 132 4.14 20.93 -6.20
CA LEU A 132 3.22 20.26 -7.12
C LEU A 132 1.75 20.26 -6.64
N TYR A 133 1.52 20.43 -5.33
CA TYR A 133 0.17 20.54 -4.76
C TYR A 133 -0.08 21.95 -4.19
N PHE A 134 0.68 22.35 -3.17
CA PHE A 134 0.32 23.56 -2.41
C PHE A 134 0.45 24.84 -3.25
N LEU A 135 1.43 24.92 -4.14
CA LEU A 135 1.62 26.01 -5.10
C LEU A 135 1.20 25.61 -6.52
N SER A 136 0.37 24.58 -6.67
CA SER A 136 -0.11 24.12 -7.97
C SER A 136 -0.87 25.25 -8.69
N PRO A 137 -0.53 25.56 -9.95
CA PRO A 137 -1.27 26.52 -10.76
C PRO A 137 -2.78 26.24 -10.83
N ILE A 138 -3.18 24.96 -10.89
CA ILE A 138 -4.59 24.54 -10.90
C ILE A 138 -5.29 24.91 -9.58
N ILE A 139 -4.64 24.66 -8.43
CA ILE A 139 -5.20 24.99 -7.11
C ILE A 139 -5.30 26.52 -6.94
N LEU A 140 -4.23 27.24 -7.29
CA LEU A 140 -4.18 28.70 -7.19
C LEU A 140 -5.25 29.36 -8.05
N TYR A 141 -5.37 28.94 -9.31
CA TYR A 141 -6.38 29.46 -10.22
C TYR A 141 -7.80 29.05 -9.79
N GLY A 142 -8.06 27.75 -9.66
CA GLY A 142 -9.40 27.23 -9.43
C GLY A 142 -9.99 27.67 -8.09
N SER A 143 -9.23 27.54 -6.99
CA SER A 143 -9.74 27.82 -5.64
C SER A 143 -9.60 29.29 -5.23
N TYR A 144 -8.46 29.93 -5.53
CA TYR A 144 -8.18 31.27 -4.98
C TYR A 144 -8.54 32.40 -5.94
N MET A 145 -8.26 32.26 -7.23
CA MET A 145 -8.60 33.29 -8.22
C MET A 145 -10.06 33.20 -8.65
N HIS A 146 -10.46 32.02 -9.13
CA HIS A 146 -11.80 31.75 -9.64
C HIS A 146 -12.83 31.47 -8.53
N GLY A 147 -12.40 31.08 -7.31
CA GLY A 147 -13.28 30.93 -6.15
C GLY A 147 -14.12 29.64 -6.11
N GLN A 148 -13.64 28.56 -6.72
CA GLN A 148 -14.37 27.27 -6.77
C GLN A 148 -14.10 26.37 -5.56
N LEU A 149 -15.08 25.52 -5.24
CA LEU A 149 -15.18 24.80 -3.97
C LEU A 149 -14.63 23.36 -4.00
N ASP A 150 -14.22 22.88 -5.17
CA ASP A 150 -13.80 21.48 -5.42
C ASP A 150 -12.62 20.99 -4.56
N ILE A 151 -11.88 21.89 -3.90
CA ILE A 151 -10.85 21.49 -2.93
C ILE A 151 -11.44 20.79 -1.71
N ILE A 152 -12.67 21.12 -1.30
CA ILE A 152 -13.36 20.56 -0.14
C ILE A 152 -13.55 19.03 -0.29
N PRO A 153 -14.28 18.52 -1.31
CA PRO A 153 -14.49 17.08 -1.49
C PRO A 153 -13.16 16.36 -1.78
N THR A 154 -12.25 17.03 -2.49
CA THR A 154 -10.93 16.47 -2.83
C THR A 154 -10.12 16.19 -1.57
N VAL A 155 -10.09 17.12 -0.62
CA VAL A 155 -9.36 16.96 0.65
C VAL A 155 -10.03 15.92 1.54
N PHE A 156 -11.36 15.88 1.59
CA PHE A 156 -12.05 14.81 2.30
C PHE A 156 -11.74 13.43 1.70
N LEU A 157 -11.70 13.31 0.38
CA LEU A 157 -11.31 12.08 -0.30
C LEU A 157 -9.85 11.70 0.01
N VAL A 158 -8.91 12.64 -0.02
CA VAL A 158 -7.51 12.40 0.35
C VAL A 158 -7.41 11.90 1.80
N GLY A 159 -8.17 12.50 2.72
CA GLY A 159 -8.26 12.03 4.11
C GLY A 159 -8.83 10.61 4.22
N ALA A 160 -9.85 10.27 3.42
CA ALA A 160 -10.38 8.92 3.35
C ALA A 160 -9.32 7.94 2.85
N VAL A 161 -8.63 8.25 1.75
CA VAL A 161 -7.54 7.42 1.22
C VAL A 161 -6.42 7.25 2.25
N TYR A 162 -6.04 8.32 2.96
CA TYR A 162 -5.03 8.27 4.02
C TYR A 162 -5.39 7.24 5.11
N TYR A 163 -6.59 7.36 5.71
CA TYR A 163 -7.01 6.43 6.77
C TYR A 163 -7.33 5.02 6.27
N LEU A 164 -7.72 4.87 5.01
CA LEU A 164 -7.90 3.56 4.39
C LEU A 164 -6.55 2.86 4.18
N ALA A 165 -5.53 3.63 3.83
CA ALA A 165 -4.18 3.14 3.58
C ALA A 165 -3.33 2.96 4.84
N GLU A 166 -3.62 3.66 5.93
CA GLU A 166 -2.85 3.60 7.18
C GLU A 166 -3.15 2.29 7.94
N THR A 167 -2.25 1.30 7.81
CA THR A 167 -2.27 0.03 8.55
C THR A 167 -1.35 0.10 9.78
N GLY A 168 -1.75 0.78 10.84
CA GLY A 168 -0.97 0.83 12.09
C GLY A 168 -0.95 -0.53 12.81
N THR A 169 0.24 -0.99 13.23
CA THR A 169 0.55 -2.30 13.88
C THR A 169 -0.11 -2.58 15.25
N LEU A 170 -0.99 -1.70 15.74
CA LEU A 170 -1.66 -1.85 17.04
C LEU A 170 -3.17 -1.96 16.83
N ALA A 171 -3.80 -3.00 17.39
CA ALA A 171 -5.22 -3.31 17.25
C ALA A 171 -6.14 -2.11 17.59
N GLU A 172 -5.76 -1.29 18.58
CA GLU A 172 -6.50 -0.06 18.96
C GLU A 172 -6.38 1.06 17.92
N LYS A 173 -5.19 1.25 17.32
CA LYS A 173 -5.00 2.21 16.21
C LYS A 173 -5.77 1.79 14.96
N HIS A 174 -5.97 0.49 14.79
CA HIS A 174 -6.70 -0.09 13.66
C HIS A 174 -8.18 0.31 13.64
N LEU A 175 -8.88 0.18 14.76
CA LEU A 175 -10.29 0.56 14.90
C LEU A 175 -10.50 2.08 14.75
N SER A 176 -9.60 2.88 15.31
CA SER A 176 -9.65 4.35 15.18
C SER A 176 -9.55 4.81 13.72
N SER A 177 -8.69 4.14 12.93
CA SER A 177 -8.49 4.48 11.52
C SER A 177 -9.69 4.12 10.65
N GLU A 178 -10.39 3.01 10.95
CA GLU A 178 -11.61 2.62 10.22
C GLU A 178 -12.75 3.62 10.39
N TRP A 179 -12.99 4.10 11.60
CA TRP A 179 -14.03 5.11 11.85
C TRP A 179 -13.71 6.43 11.17
N LYS A 180 -12.44 6.87 11.23
CA LYS A 180 -12.00 8.08 10.54
C LYS A 180 -12.15 7.95 9.02
N PHE A 181 -11.79 6.80 8.43
CA PHE A 181 -12.07 6.53 7.02
C PHE A 181 -13.55 6.71 6.67
N MET A 182 -14.45 6.09 7.44
CA MET A 182 -15.89 6.16 7.18
C MET A 182 -16.42 7.60 7.29
N ILE A 183 -15.96 8.37 8.28
CA ILE A 183 -16.31 9.79 8.44
C ILE A 183 -15.84 10.60 7.23
N PHE A 184 -14.56 10.49 6.85
CA PHE A 184 -14.02 11.24 5.72
C PHE A 184 -14.67 10.86 4.38
N LEU A 185 -14.98 9.58 4.17
CA LEU A 185 -15.71 9.14 2.98
C LEU A 185 -17.14 9.70 2.95
N THR A 186 -17.82 9.74 4.11
CA THR A 186 -19.16 10.35 4.23
C THR A 186 -19.12 11.84 3.91
N LEU A 187 -18.13 12.58 4.44
CA LEU A 187 -17.94 14.00 4.16
C LEU A 187 -17.64 14.23 2.67
N ALA A 188 -16.82 13.39 2.04
CA ALA A 188 -16.53 13.49 0.61
C ALA A 188 -17.78 13.24 -0.26
N LEU A 189 -18.51 12.16 -0.01
CA LEU A 189 -19.74 11.80 -0.75
C LEU A 189 -20.82 12.87 -0.59
N SER A 190 -21.02 13.37 0.62
CA SER A 190 -21.97 14.45 0.93
C SER A 190 -21.50 15.83 0.44
N SER A 191 -20.28 15.94 -0.10
CA SER A 191 -19.76 17.18 -0.71
C SER A 191 -19.83 17.15 -2.23
N LYS A 192 -19.76 15.97 -2.89
CA LYS A 192 -19.92 15.87 -4.35
C LYS A 192 -20.19 14.43 -4.81
N PHE A 193 -21.18 14.23 -5.67
CA PHE A 193 -21.62 12.88 -6.09
C PHE A 193 -20.65 12.13 -7.00
N HIS A 194 -19.81 12.79 -7.79
CA HIS A 194 -18.80 12.10 -8.61
C HIS A 194 -17.82 11.22 -7.79
N ILE A 195 -17.69 11.48 -6.47
CA ILE A 195 -16.92 10.65 -5.54
C ILE A 195 -17.45 9.20 -5.49
N VAL A 196 -18.70 8.95 -5.86
CA VAL A 196 -19.30 7.61 -5.97
C VAL A 196 -18.47 6.68 -6.87
N ALA A 197 -17.75 7.22 -7.85
CA ALA A 197 -16.84 6.45 -8.72
C ALA A 197 -15.74 5.71 -7.94
N VAL A 198 -15.36 6.16 -6.75
CA VAL A 198 -14.33 5.48 -5.96
C VAL A 198 -14.85 4.25 -5.19
N LEU A 199 -16.18 4.13 -5.00
CA LEU A 199 -16.76 3.11 -4.12
C LEU A 199 -16.46 1.67 -4.57
N PRO A 200 -16.55 1.30 -5.87
CA PRO A 200 -16.19 -0.04 -6.31
C PRO A 200 -14.72 -0.37 -6.01
N LEU A 201 -13.81 0.58 -6.23
CA LEU A 201 -12.38 0.42 -5.95
C LEU A 201 -12.11 0.21 -4.45
N PHE A 202 -12.71 1.05 -3.59
CA PHE A 202 -12.54 0.94 -2.14
C PHE A 202 -13.17 -0.34 -1.59
N PHE A 203 -14.32 -0.75 -2.12
CA PHE A 203 -14.93 -2.03 -1.77
C PHE A 203 -13.99 -3.20 -2.09
N LEU A 204 -13.42 -3.23 -3.30
CA LEU A 204 -12.47 -4.27 -3.70
C LEU A 204 -11.20 -4.27 -2.84
N TYR A 205 -10.66 -3.08 -2.51
CA TYR A 205 -9.52 -2.94 -1.59
C TYR A 205 -9.81 -3.57 -0.23
N ILE A 206 -10.92 -3.17 0.41
CA ILE A 206 -11.29 -3.64 1.75
C ILE A 206 -11.66 -5.12 1.72
N TYR A 207 -12.35 -5.58 0.67
CA TYR A 207 -12.72 -6.98 0.49
C TYR A 207 -11.47 -7.88 0.48
N LYS A 208 -10.44 -7.49 -0.26
CA LYS A 208 -9.20 -8.26 -0.39
C LYS A 208 -8.33 -8.20 0.87
N LYS A 209 -8.32 -7.06 1.58
CA LYS A 209 -7.46 -6.85 2.77
C LYS A 209 -8.10 -7.29 4.10
N LYS A 210 -9.41 -7.10 4.25
CA LYS A 210 -10.15 -7.28 5.52
C LYS A 210 -11.37 -8.22 5.40
N GLY A 211 -11.65 -8.74 4.21
CA GLY A 211 -12.75 -9.67 3.96
C GLY A 211 -14.12 -9.01 3.76
N ARG A 212 -15.09 -9.84 3.36
CA ARG A 212 -16.42 -9.42 2.90
C ARG A 212 -17.21 -8.60 3.93
N ARG A 213 -17.22 -9.04 5.19
CA ARG A 213 -18.04 -8.39 6.24
C ARG A 213 -17.59 -6.95 6.48
N LYS A 214 -16.28 -6.72 6.59
CA LYS A 214 -15.71 -5.38 6.77
C LYS A 214 -15.97 -4.51 5.54
N ALA A 215 -15.83 -5.04 4.33
CA ALA A 215 -16.11 -4.30 3.11
C ALA A 215 -17.56 -3.79 3.04
N ILE A 216 -18.54 -4.63 3.39
CA ILE A 216 -19.95 -4.23 3.41
C ILE A 216 -20.20 -3.12 4.44
N VAL A 217 -19.67 -3.26 5.67
CA VAL A 217 -19.90 -2.27 6.73
C VAL A 217 -19.22 -0.94 6.42
N MET A 218 -17.93 -0.98 6.07
CA MET A 218 -17.12 0.22 5.84
C MET A 218 -17.54 1.01 4.60
N MET A 219 -18.23 0.39 3.65
CA MET A 219 -18.79 1.07 2.48
C MET A 219 -20.28 1.42 2.64
N GLY A 220 -21.05 0.55 3.29
CA GLY A 220 -22.49 0.76 3.49
C GLY A 220 -22.81 1.87 4.47
N LEU A 221 -22.09 1.96 5.61
CA LEU A 221 -22.33 3.00 6.61
C LEU A 221 -22.12 4.42 6.06
N PRO A 222 -21.03 4.74 5.32
CA PRO A 222 -20.87 6.05 4.72
C PRO A 222 -21.96 6.42 3.72
N VAL A 223 -22.43 5.46 2.91
CA VAL A 223 -23.53 5.69 1.96
C VAL A 223 -24.83 6.02 2.71
N LEU A 224 -25.17 5.25 3.75
CA LEU A 224 -26.35 5.52 4.57
C LEU A 224 -26.26 6.88 5.30
N ALA A 225 -25.08 7.21 5.84
CA ALA A 225 -24.84 8.51 6.48
C ALA A 225 -24.93 9.67 5.48
N THR A 226 -24.50 9.47 4.22
CA THR A 226 -24.66 10.45 3.14
C THR A 226 -26.13 10.71 2.85
N VAL A 227 -26.95 9.65 2.75
CA VAL A 227 -28.41 9.78 2.58
C VAL A 227 -29.02 10.56 3.74
N ALA A 228 -28.65 10.24 4.98
CA ALA A 228 -29.13 10.96 6.16
C ALA A 228 -28.73 12.45 6.17
N ALA A 229 -27.53 12.80 5.70
CA ALA A 229 -27.07 14.19 5.61
C ALA A 229 -27.81 15.01 4.53
N VAL A 230 -28.27 14.35 3.46
CA VAL A 230 -29.02 14.97 2.37
C VAL A 230 -30.51 15.13 2.69
N LEU A 231 -31.07 14.19 3.47
CA LEU A 231 -32.50 14.11 3.74
C LEU A 231 -33.18 15.42 4.21
N PRO A 232 -32.56 16.27 5.06
CA PRO A 232 -33.17 17.54 5.49
C PRO A 232 -33.42 18.54 4.35
N PHE A 233 -32.71 18.41 3.24
CA PHE A 233 -32.83 19.29 2.07
C PHE A 233 -33.67 18.67 0.95
N TRP A 234 -34.19 17.46 1.16
CA TRP A 234 -34.91 16.70 0.14
C TRP A 234 -36.16 17.44 -0.35
N GLY A 235 -36.34 17.49 -1.66
CA GLY A 235 -37.42 18.21 -2.33
C GLY A 235 -37.23 18.21 -3.84
N SER A 236 -38.19 18.82 -4.57
CA SER A 236 -38.08 18.99 -6.02
C SER A 236 -36.88 19.85 -6.39
N GLY A 237 -36.58 20.88 -5.59
CA GLY A 237 -35.42 21.74 -5.80
C GLY A 237 -34.10 20.97 -5.69
N PHE A 238 -33.91 20.19 -4.61
CA PHE A 238 -32.69 19.39 -4.45
C PHE A 238 -32.53 18.35 -5.57
N ALA A 239 -33.61 17.65 -5.95
CA ALA A 239 -33.56 16.65 -7.01
C ALA A 239 -33.13 17.26 -8.35
N ASN A 240 -33.70 18.40 -8.75
CA ASN A 240 -33.40 19.01 -10.05
C ASN A 240 -32.09 19.81 -10.04
N MET A 241 -31.78 20.51 -8.95
CA MET A 241 -30.57 21.35 -8.87
C MET A 241 -29.29 20.55 -8.59
N VAL A 242 -29.39 19.43 -7.86
CA VAL A 242 -28.21 18.66 -7.40
C VAL A 242 -28.08 17.30 -8.08
N LEU A 243 -29.15 16.50 -8.17
CA LEU A 243 -29.06 15.11 -8.65
C LEU A 243 -29.20 14.99 -10.18
N PHE A 244 -30.17 15.68 -10.76
CA PHE A 244 -30.56 15.54 -12.17
C PHE A 244 -30.28 16.80 -13.00
N ASN A 245 -29.25 17.57 -12.62
CA ASN A 245 -28.89 18.79 -13.33
C ASN A 245 -28.10 18.51 -14.63
N LYS A 246 -27.93 19.57 -15.44
CA LYS A 246 -27.18 19.54 -16.71
C LYS A 246 -25.71 19.13 -16.54
N GLU A 247 -25.07 19.55 -15.44
CA GLU A 247 -23.67 19.21 -15.18
C GLU A 247 -23.48 17.70 -14.95
N GLN A 248 -24.47 17.04 -14.33
CA GLN A 248 -24.44 15.59 -14.12
C GLN A 248 -24.68 14.83 -15.44
N GLN A 249 -25.42 15.42 -16.39
CA GLN A 249 -25.61 14.91 -17.75
C GLN A 249 -24.39 15.11 -18.65
N ALA A 250 -23.35 15.85 -18.21
CA ALA A 250 -22.14 16.06 -19.01
C ALA A 250 -21.43 14.73 -19.33
N ILE A 251 -21.62 13.69 -18.51
CA ILE A 251 -21.10 12.32 -18.78
C ILE A 251 -21.62 11.78 -20.12
N ASP A 252 -22.79 12.21 -20.56
CA ASP A 252 -23.43 11.79 -21.82
C ASP A 252 -22.96 12.62 -23.03
N SER A 253 -22.11 13.63 -22.83
CA SER A 253 -21.70 14.56 -23.90
C SER A 253 -20.59 14.03 -24.80
N VAL A 254 -19.79 13.08 -24.34
CA VAL A 254 -18.67 12.50 -25.10
C VAL A 254 -18.91 11.00 -25.27
N TYR A 255 -19.30 10.62 -26.48
CA TYR A 255 -19.64 9.26 -26.84
C TYR A 255 -19.14 8.91 -28.23
N LEU A 256 -19.09 7.62 -28.53
CA LEU A 256 -18.95 7.11 -29.89
C LEU A 256 -20.32 6.66 -30.40
N ASP A 257 -20.70 7.12 -31.59
CA ASP A 257 -21.87 6.61 -32.30
C ASP A 257 -21.65 5.13 -32.63
N TYR A 258 -22.54 4.27 -32.13
CA TYR A 258 -22.49 2.83 -32.35
C TYR A 258 -23.84 2.34 -32.89
N GLY A 259 -24.08 2.66 -34.17
CA GLY A 259 -25.37 2.41 -34.82
C GLY A 259 -26.46 3.28 -34.20
N ASN A 260 -27.43 2.65 -33.51
CA ASN A 260 -28.55 3.33 -32.86
C ASN A 260 -28.32 3.58 -31.35
N ALA A 261 -27.12 3.31 -30.85
CA ALA A 261 -26.76 3.50 -29.45
C ALA A 261 -25.53 4.39 -29.31
N HIS A 262 -25.40 5.07 -28.17
CA HIS A 262 -24.23 5.86 -27.82
C HIS A 262 -23.35 5.07 -26.86
N LEU A 263 -22.09 4.84 -27.25
CA LEU A 263 -21.10 4.22 -26.37
C LEU A 263 -20.42 5.30 -25.52
N LEU A 264 -20.81 5.38 -24.25
CA LEU A 264 -20.25 6.35 -23.29
C LEU A 264 -18.80 5.99 -22.95
N LEU A 265 -17.85 6.80 -23.42
CA LEU A 265 -16.41 6.53 -23.27
C LEU A 265 -15.95 6.56 -21.81
N SER A 266 -16.46 7.51 -21.03
CA SER A 266 -16.15 7.63 -19.61
C SER A 266 -16.55 6.37 -18.83
N VAL A 267 -17.76 5.85 -19.04
CA VAL A 267 -18.26 4.62 -18.41
C VAL A 267 -17.44 3.42 -18.83
N LEU A 268 -17.15 3.28 -20.13
CA LEU A 268 -16.35 2.18 -20.66
C LEU A 268 -14.97 2.10 -20.02
N VAL A 269 -14.27 3.23 -19.91
CA VAL A 269 -12.92 3.27 -19.33
C VAL A 269 -12.96 3.01 -17.81
N LEU A 270 -13.97 3.53 -17.09
CA LEU A 270 -14.15 3.21 -15.66
C LEU A 270 -14.36 1.71 -15.43
N LEU A 271 -15.17 1.04 -16.25
CA LEU A 271 -15.37 -0.40 -16.18
C LEU A 271 -14.05 -1.17 -16.36
N PHE A 272 -13.18 -0.73 -17.27
CA PHE A 272 -11.86 -1.32 -17.44
C PHE A 272 -10.99 -1.15 -16.19
N ILE A 273 -10.98 0.04 -15.58
CA ILE A 273 -10.23 0.28 -14.34
C ILE A 273 -10.76 -0.61 -13.19
N TYR A 274 -12.07 -0.76 -13.05
CA TYR A 274 -12.65 -1.66 -12.03
C TYR A 274 -12.32 -3.13 -12.29
N PHE A 275 -12.34 -3.56 -13.55
CA PHE A 275 -11.95 -4.92 -13.93
C PHE A 275 -10.48 -5.19 -13.60
N GLN A 276 -9.59 -4.24 -13.89
CA GLN A 276 -8.18 -4.32 -13.50
C GLN A 276 -8.03 -4.42 -11.97
N ALA A 277 -8.76 -3.58 -11.22
CA ALA A 277 -8.77 -3.64 -9.75
C ALA A 277 -9.27 -4.99 -9.24
N PHE A 278 -10.26 -5.59 -9.93
CA PHE A 278 -10.80 -6.90 -9.61
C PHE A 278 -9.78 -8.03 -9.83
N GLN A 279 -8.97 -7.97 -10.89
CA GLN A 279 -7.96 -9.00 -11.17
C GLN A 279 -6.76 -9.01 -10.20
N ILE A 280 -6.44 -7.88 -9.57
CA ILE A 280 -5.25 -7.76 -8.71
C ILE A 280 -5.48 -8.42 -7.35
N ASN A 281 -4.82 -9.55 -7.02
CA ASN A 281 -5.09 -10.25 -5.75
C ASN A 281 -4.76 -9.43 -4.49
N GLN A 282 -3.69 -8.64 -4.51
CA GLN A 282 -3.29 -7.77 -3.40
C GLN A 282 -3.02 -6.37 -3.92
N MET A 283 -3.73 -5.39 -3.37
CA MET A 283 -3.56 -3.98 -3.71
C MET A 283 -2.86 -3.27 -2.57
N ASN A 284 -1.66 -2.72 -2.82
CA ASN A 284 -0.95 -1.91 -1.84
C ASN A 284 -1.48 -0.47 -1.84
N ARG A 285 -0.92 0.35 -0.95
CA ARG A 285 -1.31 1.77 -0.80
C ARG A 285 -1.07 2.56 -2.09
N ASP A 286 0.11 2.43 -2.68
CA ASP A 286 0.52 3.29 -3.78
C ASP A 286 -0.27 2.96 -5.05
N LEU A 287 -0.64 1.69 -5.24
CA LEU A 287 -1.56 1.24 -6.27
C LEU A 287 -2.98 1.76 -6.02
N LEU A 288 -3.50 1.71 -4.79
CA LEU A 288 -4.82 2.30 -4.45
C LEU A 288 -4.86 3.81 -4.78
N ILE A 289 -3.83 4.56 -4.40
CA ILE A 289 -3.69 5.99 -4.70
C ILE A 289 -3.65 6.21 -6.22
N SER A 290 -2.86 5.41 -6.95
CA SER A 290 -2.73 5.53 -8.40
C SER A 290 -4.03 5.21 -9.13
N MET A 291 -4.73 4.13 -8.75
CA MET A 291 -6.03 3.78 -9.33
C MET A 291 -7.10 4.83 -9.01
N THR A 292 -7.07 5.42 -7.80
CA THR A 292 -7.99 6.50 -7.45
C THR A 292 -7.74 7.74 -8.32
N GLY A 293 -6.49 8.15 -8.51
CA GLY A 293 -6.14 9.26 -9.42
C GLY A 293 -6.56 9.00 -10.87
N LEU A 294 -6.40 7.76 -11.36
CA LEU A 294 -6.85 7.37 -12.70
C LEU A 294 -8.36 7.44 -12.85
N LEU A 295 -9.15 6.98 -11.86
CA LEU A 295 -10.61 7.09 -11.90
C LEU A 295 -11.07 8.52 -12.13
N PHE A 296 -10.54 9.48 -11.36
CA PHE A 296 -10.90 10.90 -11.52
C PHE A 296 -10.34 11.51 -12.81
N SER A 297 -9.23 11.00 -13.32
CA SER A 297 -8.69 11.42 -14.60
C SER A 297 -9.59 11.07 -15.79
N VAL A 298 -10.38 9.99 -15.70
CA VAL A 298 -11.35 9.62 -16.75
C VAL A 298 -12.38 10.73 -16.96
N PHE A 299 -12.90 11.33 -15.89
CA PHE A 299 -13.86 12.42 -16.01
C PHE A 299 -13.25 13.66 -16.68
N LEU A 300 -11.98 13.96 -16.43
CA LEU A 300 -11.31 15.11 -17.04
C LEU A 300 -10.91 14.88 -18.50
N ALA A 301 -10.66 13.63 -18.87
CA ALA A 301 -10.29 13.25 -20.23
C ALA A 301 -11.50 13.15 -21.17
N PHE A 302 -12.64 12.69 -20.66
CA PHE A 302 -13.81 12.32 -21.47
C PHE A 302 -15.08 13.08 -21.07
N VAL A 303 -14.97 14.17 -20.33
CA VAL A 303 -16.10 15.09 -20.06
C VAL A 303 -15.59 16.52 -20.24
N PRO A 304 -16.38 17.44 -20.84
CA PRO A 304 -16.05 18.86 -20.92
C PRO A 304 -15.91 19.46 -19.53
N ALA A 305 -14.69 19.47 -19.01
CA ALA A 305 -14.45 19.77 -17.61
C ALA A 305 -14.43 21.28 -17.34
N MET A 306 -15.07 21.68 -16.25
CA MET A 306 -14.90 23.02 -15.67
C MET A 306 -13.52 23.15 -15.01
N PRO A 307 -12.95 24.36 -14.90
CA PRO A 307 -11.58 24.52 -14.39
C PRO A 307 -11.38 23.91 -13.00
N ALA A 308 -12.40 23.96 -12.13
CA ALA A 308 -12.35 23.40 -10.79
C ALA A 308 -12.21 21.88 -10.75
N TRP A 309 -12.66 21.14 -11.77
CA TRP A 309 -12.65 19.69 -11.74
C TRP A 309 -11.22 19.13 -11.79
N PHE A 310 -10.28 19.89 -12.36
CA PHE A 310 -8.87 19.53 -12.37
C PHE A 310 -8.24 19.47 -10.98
N ILE A 311 -8.86 20.10 -9.96
CA ILE A 311 -8.42 20.00 -8.57
C ILE A 311 -8.43 18.56 -8.07
N TRP A 312 -9.37 17.73 -8.55
CA TRP A 312 -9.58 16.35 -8.08
C TRP A 312 -8.33 15.49 -8.26
N ILE A 313 -7.58 15.73 -9.34
CA ILE A 313 -6.43 14.91 -9.73
C ILE A 313 -5.09 15.41 -9.15
N VAL A 314 -5.00 16.68 -8.74
CA VAL A 314 -3.73 17.30 -8.29
C VAL A 314 -3.06 16.51 -7.16
N PRO A 315 -3.76 16.09 -6.10
CA PRO A 315 -3.13 15.31 -5.02
C PRO A 315 -2.56 13.98 -5.52
N PHE A 316 -3.28 13.30 -6.42
CA PHE A 316 -2.90 11.97 -6.90
C PHE A 316 -1.74 12.03 -7.90
N PHE A 317 -1.74 13.01 -8.82
CA PHE A 317 -0.59 13.24 -9.69
C PHE A 317 0.64 13.68 -8.91
N MET A 318 0.47 14.52 -7.87
CA MET A 318 1.58 14.88 -7.00
C MET A 318 2.18 13.64 -6.34
N LEU A 319 1.36 12.76 -5.75
CA LEU A 319 1.83 11.54 -5.10
C LEU A 319 2.52 10.60 -6.09
N TYR A 320 1.95 10.41 -7.29
CA TYR A 320 2.57 9.66 -8.38
C TYR A 320 3.95 10.22 -8.76
N LEU A 321 4.04 11.52 -9.07
CA LEU A 321 5.29 12.16 -9.50
C LEU A 321 6.35 12.18 -8.40
N ALA A 322 5.94 12.37 -7.14
CA ALA A 322 6.86 12.34 -6.01
C ALA A 322 7.43 10.91 -5.78
N GLY A 323 6.63 9.88 -6.09
CA GLY A 323 7.00 8.47 -5.98
C GLY A 323 7.98 7.97 -7.04
N LEU A 324 8.00 8.58 -8.24
CA LEU A 324 8.91 8.17 -9.33
C LEU A 324 10.38 8.29 -8.91
N SER A 325 11.15 7.21 -8.95
CA SER A 325 12.61 7.22 -8.75
C SER A 325 13.33 7.62 -10.04
N GLU A 326 12.95 7.01 -11.16
CA GLU A 326 13.52 7.24 -12.49
C GLU A 326 12.69 8.24 -13.31
N ASN A 327 13.35 8.98 -14.20
CA ASN A 327 12.72 9.94 -15.12
C ASN A 327 11.83 11.03 -14.48
N ARG A 328 11.86 11.20 -13.14
CA ARG A 328 11.04 12.17 -12.40
C ARG A 328 11.09 13.57 -12.99
N GLY A 329 12.29 14.09 -13.28
CA GLY A 329 12.46 15.43 -13.84
C GLY A 329 11.72 15.64 -15.16
N LYS A 330 11.77 14.63 -16.06
CA LYS A 330 11.03 14.67 -17.34
C LYS A 330 9.53 14.69 -17.10
N MET A 331 9.02 13.84 -16.21
CA MET A 331 7.58 13.79 -15.92
C MET A 331 7.06 15.04 -15.21
N VAL A 332 7.85 15.64 -14.32
CA VAL A 332 7.54 16.94 -13.71
C VAL A 332 7.49 18.04 -14.77
N LEU A 333 8.37 18.01 -15.78
CA LEU A 333 8.33 18.95 -16.90
C LEU A 333 7.07 18.77 -17.75
N VAL A 334 6.65 17.53 -18.06
CA VAL A 334 5.38 17.26 -18.75
C VAL A 334 4.19 17.77 -17.93
N TYR A 335 4.19 17.56 -16.61
CA TYR A 335 3.17 18.11 -15.72
C TYR A 335 3.17 19.64 -15.67
N GLY A 336 4.36 20.27 -15.72
CA GLY A 336 4.50 21.73 -15.84
C GLY A 336 3.93 22.26 -17.16
N MET A 337 4.20 21.58 -18.28
CA MET A 337 3.63 21.91 -19.60
C MET A 337 2.09 21.80 -19.58
N PHE A 338 1.56 20.75 -18.95
CA PHE A 338 0.13 20.60 -18.75
C PHE A 338 -0.47 21.77 -17.96
N ASN A 339 0.13 22.16 -16.83
CA ASN A 339 -0.34 23.30 -16.04
C ASN A 339 -0.29 24.63 -16.80
N LEU A 340 0.74 24.84 -17.63
CA LEU A 340 0.85 26.02 -18.48
C LEU A 340 -0.28 26.06 -19.52
N LEU A 341 -0.52 24.95 -20.21
CA LEU A 341 -1.60 24.84 -21.20
C LEU A 341 -2.99 24.97 -20.55
N TYR A 342 -3.16 24.41 -19.34
CA TYR A 342 -4.36 24.58 -18.52
C TYR A 342 -4.63 26.06 -18.23
N LEU A 343 -3.65 26.80 -17.71
CA LEU A 343 -3.82 28.22 -17.45
C LEU A 343 -4.09 29.01 -18.73
N LEU A 344 -3.35 28.73 -19.80
CA LEU A 344 -3.54 29.38 -21.09
C LEU A 344 -4.98 29.18 -21.60
N TYR A 345 -5.49 27.94 -21.54
CA TYR A 345 -6.85 27.64 -21.97
C TYR A 345 -7.90 28.33 -21.10
N TYR A 346 -7.87 28.15 -19.78
CA TYR A 346 -8.94 28.64 -18.90
C TYR A 346 -8.92 30.16 -18.71
N VAL A 347 -7.74 30.79 -18.70
CA VAL A 347 -7.66 32.26 -18.61
C VAL A 347 -8.07 32.89 -19.94
N CYS A 348 -7.60 32.37 -21.09
CA CYS A 348 -7.72 33.09 -22.37
C CYS A 348 -8.81 32.57 -23.32
N PHE A 349 -9.24 31.30 -23.27
CA PHE A 349 -10.10 30.70 -24.30
C PHE A 349 -11.39 30.07 -23.79
N HIS A 350 -11.43 29.67 -22.52
CA HIS A 350 -12.64 29.17 -21.87
C HIS A 350 -13.66 30.31 -21.75
N THR A 351 -14.90 30.05 -22.14
CA THR A 351 -15.97 31.05 -22.16
C THR A 351 -17.26 30.39 -21.70
N THR A 352 -17.90 30.97 -20.69
CA THR A 352 -19.22 30.55 -20.20
C THR A 352 -20.18 31.75 -20.23
N GLN A 353 -21.38 31.60 -19.66
CA GLN A 353 -22.29 32.73 -19.44
C GLN A 353 -21.86 33.63 -18.28
N PHE A 354 -20.86 33.22 -17.51
CA PHE A 354 -20.35 33.90 -16.32
C PHE A 354 -18.96 34.48 -16.57
N VAL A 355 -18.65 35.59 -15.91
CA VAL A 355 -17.30 36.15 -15.87
C VAL A 355 -16.41 35.27 -14.98
N ASP A 356 -15.39 34.68 -15.60
CA ASP A 356 -14.46 33.76 -14.93
C ASP A 356 -13.53 34.46 -13.92
N LEU A 357 -13.21 35.75 -14.13
CA LEU A 357 -12.28 36.50 -13.29
C LEU A 357 -12.63 37.99 -13.19
N TYR A 358 -12.67 38.47 -11.94
CA TYR A 358 -12.58 39.87 -11.58
C TYR A 358 -11.26 40.17 -10.88
N PHE A 359 -10.74 41.39 -11.02
CA PHE A 359 -9.67 41.94 -10.18
C PHE A 359 -10.17 43.16 -9.43
N LEU A 360 -10.31 43.06 -8.11
CA LEU A 360 -10.90 44.08 -7.24
C LEU A 360 -12.25 44.61 -7.78
N GLY A 361 -13.11 43.71 -8.25
CA GLY A 361 -14.42 44.03 -8.82
C GLY A 361 -14.39 44.53 -10.27
N ARG A 362 -13.24 44.57 -10.94
CA ARG A 362 -13.13 44.90 -12.37
C ARG A 362 -13.11 43.64 -13.23
N ASP A 363 -14.00 43.58 -14.21
CA ASP A 363 -14.11 42.47 -15.16
C ASP A 363 -12.82 42.29 -15.98
N LEU A 364 -12.27 41.08 -16.01
CA LEU A 364 -11.08 40.71 -16.78
C LEU A 364 -11.38 39.93 -18.06
N SER A 365 -12.61 40.00 -18.59
CA SER A 365 -13.00 39.38 -19.85
C SER A 365 -12.20 39.90 -21.06
N CYS A 366 -11.48 41.02 -20.91
CA CYS A 366 -10.51 41.51 -21.91
C CYS A 366 -9.33 40.55 -22.17
N LEU A 367 -9.06 39.61 -21.24
CA LEU A 367 -8.06 38.56 -21.41
C LEU A 367 -8.53 37.45 -22.36
N LYS A 368 -9.83 37.39 -22.67
CA LYS A 368 -10.40 36.36 -23.53
C LYS A 368 -10.11 36.64 -25.00
N LEU A 369 -9.66 35.60 -25.70
CA LEU A 369 -9.33 35.63 -27.13
C LEU A 369 -10.44 34.92 -27.92
N SER A 370 -10.81 35.50 -29.06
CA SER A 370 -11.91 35.00 -29.91
C SER A 370 -11.46 34.07 -31.05
N ASP A 371 -10.17 33.74 -31.15
CA ASP A 371 -9.64 32.86 -32.20
C ASP A 371 -10.02 31.39 -31.92
N GLY A 372 -10.99 30.88 -32.70
CA GLY A 372 -11.48 29.51 -32.58
C GLY A 372 -10.46 28.44 -32.98
N MET A 373 -9.57 28.72 -33.94
CA MET A 373 -8.55 27.77 -34.36
C MET A 373 -7.51 27.61 -33.25
N LEU A 374 -7.02 28.73 -32.70
CA LEU A 374 -6.07 28.73 -31.60
C LEU A 374 -6.66 28.11 -30.33
N LYS A 375 -7.93 28.40 -30.00
CA LYS A 375 -8.68 27.75 -28.92
C LYS A 375 -8.64 26.23 -29.04
N ASN A 376 -8.98 25.70 -30.21
CA ASN A 376 -9.00 24.27 -30.45
C ASN A 376 -7.60 23.65 -30.35
N MET A 377 -6.57 24.30 -30.92
CA MET A 377 -5.19 23.82 -30.80
C MET A 377 -4.71 23.75 -29.34
N VAL A 378 -4.91 24.82 -28.56
CA VAL A 378 -4.50 24.86 -27.15
C VAL A 378 -5.25 23.80 -26.35
N PHE A 379 -6.56 23.65 -26.57
CA PHE A 379 -7.36 22.62 -25.91
C PHE A 379 -6.87 21.21 -26.25
N THR A 380 -6.65 20.90 -27.54
CA THR A 380 -6.14 19.60 -28.00
C THR A 380 -4.77 19.30 -27.42
N LEU A 381 -3.85 20.28 -27.38
CA LEU A 381 -2.54 20.12 -26.75
C LEU A 381 -2.66 19.87 -25.24
N MET A 382 -3.52 20.63 -24.55
CA MET A 382 -3.77 20.46 -23.11
C MET A 382 -4.26 19.02 -22.81
N VAL A 383 -5.30 18.57 -23.51
CA VAL A 383 -5.87 17.23 -23.34
C VAL A 383 -4.87 16.15 -23.75
N GLY A 384 -4.11 16.34 -24.83
CA GLY A 384 -3.09 15.39 -25.29
C GLY A 384 -1.97 15.19 -24.26
N VAL A 385 -1.42 16.28 -23.72
CA VAL A 385 -0.40 16.21 -22.65
C VAL A 385 -0.98 15.59 -21.39
N PHE A 386 -2.24 15.92 -21.06
CA PHE A 386 -2.94 15.29 -19.94
C PHE A 386 -3.08 13.77 -20.11
N LEU A 387 -3.52 13.29 -21.28
CA LEU A 387 -3.65 11.87 -21.57
C LEU A 387 -2.30 11.14 -21.50
N ILE A 388 -1.21 11.77 -21.94
CA ILE A 388 0.14 11.21 -21.77
C ILE A 388 0.45 10.99 -20.28
N LEU A 389 0.14 11.96 -19.41
CA LEU A 389 0.32 11.83 -17.97
C LEU A 389 -0.55 10.70 -17.39
N VAL A 390 -1.81 10.58 -17.81
CA VAL A 390 -2.73 9.51 -17.40
C VAL A 390 -2.20 8.13 -17.81
N VAL A 391 -1.76 7.97 -19.06
CA VAL A 391 -1.18 6.72 -19.56
C VAL A 391 0.11 6.38 -18.81
N CYS A 392 0.98 7.35 -18.54
CA CYS A 392 2.18 7.14 -17.74
C CYS A 392 1.84 6.73 -16.29
N MET A 393 0.83 7.34 -15.69
CA MET A 393 0.33 6.96 -14.37
C MET A 393 -0.25 5.55 -14.35
N TYR A 394 -0.88 5.09 -15.44
CA TYR A 394 -1.31 3.70 -15.57
C TYR A 394 -0.12 2.75 -15.75
N LEU A 395 0.76 3.00 -16.72
CA LEU A 395 1.89 2.10 -17.02
C LEU A 395 2.91 2.01 -15.88
N TYR A 396 3.21 3.12 -15.22
CA TYR A 396 4.21 3.16 -14.16
C TYR A 396 3.56 3.18 -12.76
N GLY A 397 2.43 3.85 -12.57
CA GLY A 397 1.78 3.91 -11.25
C GLY A 397 0.90 2.70 -10.92
N VAL A 398 0.36 1.98 -11.92
CA VAL A 398 -0.46 0.77 -11.71
C VAL A 398 0.31 -0.49 -12.10
N ASN A 399 0.86 -0.53 -13.30
CA ASN A 399 1.50 -1.75 -13.81
C ASN A 399 2.94 -1.98 -13.26
N SER A 400 3.58 -0.98 -12.65
CA SER A 400 4.87 -1.17 -11.95
C SER A 400 4.76 -1.25 -10.43
N ASN A 401 3.57 -1.01 -9.86
CA ASN A 401 3.42 -0.68 -8.44
C ASN A 401 3.02 -1.85 -7.55
N SER A 402 3.56 -3.01 -7.86
CA SER A 402 3.86 -4.00 -6.83
C SER A 402 5.38 -4.10 -6.86
N TYR A 403 6.06 -3.48 -5.90
CA TYR A 403 7.51 -3.64 -5.71
C TYR A 403 7.92 -5.12 -5.74
N TYR A 404 6.97 -5.99 -5.39
CA TYR A 404 6.96 -7.43 -5.60
C TYR A 404 6.00 -7.80 -6.75
N ARG A 405 6.48 -8.00 -7.99
CA ARG A 405 5.64 -8.10 -9.23
C ARG A 405 4.74 -9.33 -9.35
N ARG A 406 4.50 -10.06 -8.27
CA ARG A 406 3.81 -11.35 -8.34
C ARG A 406 2.33 -11.22 -8.68
N ARG A 407 2.07 -11.42 -9.98
CA ARG A 407 0.75 -11.62 -10.58
C ARG A 407 0.12 -12.90 -10.02
N ASN A 408 -0.64 -12.72 -8.95
CA ASN A 408 -1.64 -13.66 -8.44
C ASN A 408 -1.15 -15.04 -7.97
N ARG A 409 0.14 -15.39 -7.99
CA ARG A 409 0.65 -16.71 -7.54
C ARG A 409 1.17 -16.68 -6.09
N PRO A 410 0.94 -17.74 -5.29
CA PRO A 410 1.56 -17.89 -3.97
C PRO A 410 3.08 -17.84 -4.02
N PHE A 411 3.70 -17.32 -2.97
CA PHE A 411 5.14 -17.43 -2.73
C PHE A 411 5.45 -18.75 -2.03
N THR A 412 6.20 -19.62 -2.69
CA THR A 412 6.51 -20.97 -2.25
C THR A 412 7.91 -21.02 -1.61
N ILE A 413 7.97 -21.53 -0.38
CA ILE A 413 9.19 -21.66 0.41
C ILE A 413 9.44 -23.13 0.68
N GLY A 414 10.61 -23.65 0.34
CA GLY A 414 11.06 -24.98 0.70
C GLY A 414 11.97 -24.91 1.93
N ILE A 415 11.73 -25.76 2.94
CA ILE A 415 12.60 -25.89 4.10
C ILE A 415 13.05 -27.35 4.18
N ALA A 416 14.32 -27.58 3.87
CA ALA A 416 14.98 -28.88 4.01
C ALA A 416 15.99 -28.88 5.15
N GLY A 417 16.33 -30.07 5.64
CA GLY A 417 17.32 -30.27 6.70
C GLY A 417 17.03 -31.55 7.48
N ASP A 418 18.00 -32.02 8.26
CA ASP A 418 17.87 -33.28 9.00
C ASP A 418 16.91 -33.16 10.20
N SER A 419 16.48 -34.29 10.76
CA SER A 419 15.70 -34.35 12.00
C SER A 419 16.48 -33.69 13.15
N GLY A 420 15.80 -32.84 13.92
CA GLY A 420 16.42 -32.08 15.01
C GLY A 420 17.10 -30.77 14.59
N ALA A 421 17.20 -30.46 13.29
CA ALA A 421 17.88 -29.25 12.81
C ALA A 421 17.11 -27.91 13.02
N GLY A 422 15.96 -27.93 13.71
CA GLY A 422 15.18 -26.71 13.98
C GLY A 422 14.11 -26.33 12.94
N LYS A 423 13.74 -27.22 12.01
CA LYS A 423 12.73 -26.94 10.95
C LYS A 423 11.39 -26.42 11.48
N SER A 424 10.82 -27.09 12.48
CA SER A 424 9.54 -26.69 13.09
C SER A 424 9.63 -25.31 13.73
N ARG A 425 10.79 -24.94 14.27
CA ARG A 425 11.04 -23.63 14.85
C ARG A 425 11.09 -22.54 13.79
N LEU A 426 11.82 -22.77 12.70
CA LEU A 426 11.84 -21.86 11.55
C LEU A 426 10.44 -21.66 10.96
N LEU A 427 9.63 -22.73 10.89
CA LEU A 427 8.24 -22.65 10.45
C LEU A 427 7.37 -21.80 11.37
N SER A 428 7.62 -21.82 12.70
CA SER A 428 6.94 -20.93 13.65
C SER A 428 7.31 -19.47 13.40
N MET A 429 8.60 -19.18 13.23
CA MET A 429 9.09 -17.83 12.92
C MET A 429 8.45 -17.28 11.65
N LEU A 430 8.33 -18.09 10.58
CA LEU A 430 7.63 -17.66 9.37
C LEU A 430 6.16 -17.32 9.64
N LYS A 431 5.45 -18.10 10.48
CA LYS A 431 4.05 -17.81 10.88
C LYS A 431 3.91 -16.53 11.69
N GLU A 432 4.88 -16.26 12.55
CA GLU A 432 4.98 -15.05 13.36
C GLU A 432 5.24 -13.80 12.50
N LEU A 433 6.03 -13.95 11.44
CA LEU A 433 6.39 -12.87 10.52
C LEU A 433 5.35 -12.60 9.43
N LEU A 434 4.83 -13.65 8.77
CA LEU A 434 3.98 -13.52 7.57
C LEU A 434 2.48 -13.69 7.87
N SER A 435 2.11 -13.74 9.16
CA SER A 435 0.77 -14.07 9.67
C SER A 435 0.33 -15.50 9.38
N LYS A 436 0.05 -16.28 10.43
CA LYS A 436 -0.41 -17.69 10.36
C LYS A 436 -1.57 -17.93 9.38
N GLU A 437 -2.49 -16.98 9.24
CA GLU A 437 -3.63 -17.10 8.33
C GLU A 437 -3.23 -17.09 6.84
N ARG A 438 -2.13 -16.42 6.49
CA ARG A 438 -1.61 -16.28 5.12
C ARG A 438 -0.65 -17.38 4.71
N ILE A 439 -0.30 -18.29 5.61
CA ILE A 439 0.63 -19.40 5.35
C ILE A 439 -0.12 -20.73 5.29
N LEU A 440 0.11 -21.47 4.21
CA LEU A 440 -0.18 -22.89 4.11
C LEU A 440 1.11 -23.66 4.38
N CYS A 441 1.11 -24.52 5.39
CA CYS A 441 2.22 -25.44 5.64
C CYS A 441 1.89 -26.78 4.99
N VAL A 442 2.78 -27.28 4.15
CA VAL A 442 2.74 -28.62 3.58
C VAL A 442 3.87 -29.42 4.21
N GLU A 443 3.50 -30.36 5.06
CA GLU A 443 4.46 -31.23 5.73
C GLU A 443 4.89 -32.38 4.82
N GLY A 444 6.20 -32.65 4.82
CA GLY A 444 6.80 -33.68 3.97
C GLY A 444 6.41 -35.11 4.36
N ASP A 445 6.26 -35.35 5.66
CA ASP A 445 6.06 -36.69 6.23
C ASP A 445 4.67 -37.27 5.89
N GLY A 446 3.71 -36.41 5.51
CA GLY A 446 2.41 -36.85 4.98
C GLY A 446 2.49 -37.62 3.66
N ASP A 447 3.66 -37.62 2.99
CA ASP A 447 3.93 -38.42 1.79
C ASP A 447 4.84 -39.64 2.07
N HIS A 448 5.03 -40.03 3.33
CA HIS A 448 5.63 -41.33 3.64
C HIS A 448 4.81 -42.47 3.02
N LYS A 449 5.47 -43.58 2.67
CA LYS A 449 4.78 -44.77 2.15
C LYS A 449 4.12 -45.61 3.23
N TRP A 450 4.62 -45.54 4.46
CA TRP A 450 4.27 -46.46 5.54
C TRP A 450 4.08 -45.73 6.88
N GLU A 451 3.28 -46.33 7.75
CA GLU A 451 3.06 -45.88 9.12
C GLU A 451 4.15 -46.41 10.06
N ARG A 452 4.20 -45.89 11.29
CA ARG A 452 5.15 -46.35 12.31
C ARG A 452 4.89 -47.83 12.63
N GLY A 453 5.96 -48.62 12.69
CA GLY A 453 5.88 -50.05 13.02
C GLY A 453 5.77 -50.99 11.80
N ASP A 454 5.60 -50.45 10.60
CA ASP A 454 5.67 -51.23 9.36
C ASP A 454 7.03 -51.93 9.22
N SER A 455 7.03 -53.18 8.73
CA SER A 455 8.25 -53.99 8.60
C SER A 455 9.27 -53.40 7.63
N ASN A 456 8.82 -52.61 6.65
CA ASN A 456 9.72 -51.95 5.69
C ASN A 456 10.72 -51.00 6.37
N TRP A 457 10.41 -50.47 7.56
CA TRP A 457 11.33 -49.62 8.31
C TRP A 457 12.55 -50.35 8.89
N LYS A 458 12.54 -51.69 8.89
CA LYS A 458 13.71 -52.49 9.27
C LYS A 458 14.76 -52.55 8.16
N GLU A 459 14.34 -52.40 6.91
CA GLU A 459 15.21 -52.48 5.73
C GLU A 459 15.65 -51.10 5.24
N MET A 460 14.80 -50.09 5.43
CA MET A 460 15.01 -48.76 4.86
C MET A 460 14.62 -47.66 5.85
N THR A 461 15.39 -46.57 5.88
CA THR A 461 15.02 -45.40 6.69
C THR A 461 14.08 -44.47 5.92
N HIS A 462 13.29 -43.68 6.65
CA HIS A 462 12.48 -42.58 6.11
C HIS A 462 13.30 -41.50 5.37
N LEU A 463 14.61 -41.46 5.57
CA LEU A 463 15.52 -40.58 4.80
C LEU A 463 15.72 -41.08 3.37
N ASN A 464 15.50 -42.37 3.10
CA ASN A 464 15.63 -42.92 1.77
C ASN A 464 14.48 -42.43 0.86
N PRO A 465 14.77 -41.82 -0.30
CA PRO A 465 13.76 -41.36 -1.25
C PRO A 465 12.75 -42.44 -1.67
N GLN A 466 13.14 -43.71 -1.69
CA GLN A 466 12.24 -44.81 -2.03
C GLN A 466 11.15 -45.06 -0.98
N ALA A 467 11.31 -44.56 0.25
CA ALA A 467 10.30 -44.63 1.31
C ALA A 467 9.21 -43.53 1.19
N ASN A 468 9.29 -42.67 0.17
CA ASN A 468 8.52 -41.44 0.07
C ASN A 468 7.85 -41.29 -1.30
N TYR A 469 6.64 -40.72 -1.34
CA TYR A 469 5.93 -40.35 -2.58
C TYR A 469 6.36 -38.97 -3.10
N LEU A 470 7.66 -38.78 -3.36
CA LEU A 470 8.22 -37.47 -3.71
C LEU A 470 7.61 -36.81 -4.97
N TYR A 471 7.24 -37.61 -5.98
CA TYR A 471 6.59 -37.08 -7.19
C TYR A 471 5.17 -36.55 -6.92
N ARG A 472 4.41 -37.22 -6.04
CA ARG A 472 3.09 -36.74 -5.60
C ARG A 472 3.21 -35.40 -4.88
N GLN A 473 4.21 -35.30 -4.00
CA GLN A 473 4.50 -34.06 -3.29
C GLN A 473 4.86 -32.91 -4.24
N ALA A 474 5.62 -33.19 -5.30
CA ALA A 474 5.96 -32.20 -6.33
C ALA A 474 4.73 -31.74 -7.14
N GLU A 475 3.87 -32.68 -7.52
CA GLU A 475 2.62 -32.41 -8.23
C GLU A 475 1.67 -31.54 -7.39
N ASP A 476 1.47 -31.90 -6.13
CA ASP A 476 0.61 -31.15 -5.22
C ASP A 476 1.11 -29.71 -5.01
N LEU A 477 2.43 -29.52 -4.89
CA LEU A 477 3.04 -28.20 -4.79
C LEU A 477 2.80 -27.35 -6.06
N GLN A 478 2.88 -27.95 -7.25
CA GLN A 478 2.60 -27.26 -8.52
C GLN A 478 1.12 -26.87 -8.64
N ILE A 479 0.19 -27.76 -8.27
CA ILE A 479 -1.25 -27.49 -8.26
C ILE A 479 -1.58 -26.34 -7.31
N LEU A 480 -1.03 -26.38 -6.08
CA LEU A 480 -1.22 -25.32 -5.08
C LEU A 480 -0.61 -23.98 -5.54
N ARG A 481 0.59 -23.99 -6.14
CA ARG A 481 1.22 -22.79 -6.73
C ARG A 481 0.39 -22.20 -7.87
N GLY A 482 -0.38 -23.03 -8.58
CA GLY A 482 -1.35 -22.63 -9.60
C GLY A 482 -2.67 -22.07 -9.06
N ASN A 483 -2.79 -21.83 -7.75
CA ASN A 483 -4.04 -21.48 -7.04
C ASN A 483 -5.15 -22.54 -7.07
N ASN A 484 -4.80 -23.81 -7.31
CA ASN A 484 -5.76 -24.90 -7.28
C ASN A 484 -5.70 -25.66 -5.94
N THR A 485 -6.79 -26.34 -5.60
CA THR A 485 -6.92 -27.10 -4.35
C THR A 485 -6.47 -28.55 -4.54
N VAL A 486 -5.83 -29.15 -3.53
CA VAL A 486 -5.47 -30.58 -3.49
C VAL A 486 -6.19 -31.33 -2.34
N ARG A 487 -6.18 -32.67 -2.36
CA ARG A 487 -6.62 -33.50 -1.24
C ARG A 487 -5.44 -34.29 -0.68
N ARG A 488 -5.05 -33.99 0.55
CA ARG A 488 -3.86 -34.57 1.20
C ARG A 488 -4.17 -35.02 2.62
N GLU A 489 -3.40 -35.99 3.09
CA GLU A 489 -3.31 -36.39 4.49
C GLU A 489 -2.06 -35.78 5.14
N ASP A 490 -2.07 -35.68 6.46
CA ASP A 490 -0.90 -35.33 7.26
C ASP A 490 -0.43 -36.59 8.01
N TYR A 491 0.81 -36.57 8.50
CA TYR A 491 1.36 -37.64 9.34
C TYR A 491 1.27 -37.24 10.81
N ASP A 492 0.59 -38.04 11.62
CA ASP A 492 0.48 -37.82 13.05
C ASP A 492 1.72 -38.38 13.76
N HIS A 493 2.53 -37.50 14.34
CA HIS A 493 3.77 -37.88 15.03
C HIS A 493 3.55 -38.52 16.39
N GLU A 494 2.38 -38.34 17.01
CA GLU A 494 2.03 -38.96 18.29
C GLU A 494 1.65 -40.42 18.06
N THR A 495 0.68 -40.68 17.18
CA THR A 495 0.21 -42.04 16.87
C THR A 495 1.12 -42.79 15.90
N GLY A 496 1.84 -42.06 15.04
CA GLY A 496 2.64 -42.63 13.96
C GLY A 496 1.84 -43.06 12.72
N THR A 497 0.62 -42.56 12.55
CA THR A 497 -0.32 -42.96 11.49
C THR A 497 -0.68 -41.80 10.56
N PHE A 498 -1.28 -42.08 9.39
CA PHE A 498 -1.78 -41.03 8.50
C PHE A 498 -3.17 -40.54 8.93
N THR A 499 -3.42 -39.23 8.79
CA THR A 499 -4.75 -38.66 9.02
C THR A 499 -5.68 -38.94 7.84
N THR A 500 -6.97 -38.61 7.98
CA THR A 500 -7.88 -38.62 6.83
C THR A 500 -7.54 -37.52 5.81
N LYS A 501 -7.74 -37.81 4.51
CA LYS A 501 -7.48 -36.84 3.45
C LYS A 501 -8.44 -35.65 3.49
N LYS A 502 -7.90 -34.47 3.75
CA LYS A 502 -8.62 -33.19 3.79
C LYS A 502 -8.37 -32.34 2.55
N ARG A 503 -9.33 -31.46 2.26
CA ARG A 503 -9.22 -30.47 1.20
C ARG A 503 -8.28 -29.35 1.65
N VAL A 504 -7.23 -29.10 0.87
CA VAL A 504 -6.21 -28.06 1.15
C VAL A 504 -6.25 -27.00 0.06
N ALA A 505 -6.60 -25.78 0.43
CA ALA A 505 -6.60 -24.63 -0.46
C ALA A 505 -5.30 -23.82 -0.33
N PRO A 506 -4.78 -23.26 -1.43
CA PRO A 506 -3.57 -22.46 -1.40
C PRO A 506 -3.79 -21.14 -0.66
N LYS A 507 -2.70 -20.61 -0.11
CA LYS A 507 -2.64 -19.35 0.61
C LYS A 507 -1.53 -18.47 0.00
N PRO A 508 -1.46 -17.16 0.33
CA PRO A 508 -0.43 -16.27 -0.22
C PRO A 508 0.99 -16.81 -0.07
N TYR A 509 1.28 -17.52 1.01
CA TYR A 509 2.53 -18.24 1.23
C TYR A 509 2.26 -19.74 1.34
N ILE A 510 3.08 -20.54 0.66
CA ILE A 510 3.06 -22.01 0.78
C ILE A 510 4.45 -22.43 1.25
N VAL A 511 4.53 -23.09 2.40
CA VAL A 511 5.79 -23.58 2.95
C VAL A 511 5.81 -25.09 2.90
N MET A 512 6.63 -25.66 2.01
CA MET A 512 6.93 -27.07 1.93
C MET A 512 8.08 -27.39 2.89
N CYS A 513 7.81 -28.08 3.98
CA CYS A 513 8.80 -28.35 5.02
C CYS A 513 8.95 -29.86 5.25
N GLY A 514 10.17 -30.38 5.13
CA GLY A 514 10.42 -31.81 5.26
C GLY A 514 11.88 -32.20 5.05
N LEU A 515 12.11 -33.51 4.91
CA LEU A 515 13.44 -34.06 4.66
C LEU A 515 13.91 -33.88 3.22
N HIS A 516 12.97 -33.90 2.26
CA HIS A 516 13.23 -33.95 0.82
C HIS A 516 12.69 -32.75 0.04
N SER A 517 12.40 -31.63 0.72
CA SER A 517 11.76 -30.46 0.09
C SER A 517 12.55 -29.87 -1.08
N LEU A 518 13.86 -30.11 -1.16
CA LEU A 518 14.73 -29.66 -2.25
C LEU A 518 15.26 -30.82 -3.11
N TYR A 519 14.75 -32.04 -2.93
CA TYR A 519 15.32 -33.25 -3.51
C TYR A 519 15.07 -33.38 -5.03
N LEU A 520 13.83 -33.19 -5.48
CA LEU A 520 13.47 -33.31 -6.90
C LEU A 520 13.65 -31.97 -7.65
N PRO A 521 14.16 -31.97 -8.91
CA PRO A 521 14.25 -30.77 -9.73
C PRO A 521 12.92 -30.03 -9.91
N GLN A 522 11.82 -30.77 -10.10
CA GLN A 522 10.49 -30.19 -10.32
C GLN A 522 9.96 -29.47 -9.08
N MET A 523 10.34 -29.93 -7.87
CA MET A 523 10.07 -29.22 -6.61
C MET A 523 10.89 -27.93 -6.56
N ARG A 524 12.20 -28.01 -6.83
CA ARG A 524 13.07 -26.82 -6.82
C ARG A 524 12.61 -25.73 -7.79
N GLN A 525 12.09 -26.12 -8.96
CA GLN A 525 11.49 -25.20 -9.93
C GLN A 525 10.13 -24.64 -9.47
N ALA A 526 9.41 -25.38 -8.62
CA ALA A 526 8.16 -24.93 -8.01
C ALA A 526 8.40 -23.95 -6.86
N LEU A 527 9.57 -24.00 -6.23
CA LEU A 527 9.95 -23.23 -5.06
C LEU A 527 10.61 -21.91 -5.45
N ASP A 528 10.16 -20.83 -4.82
CA ASP A 528 10.69 -19.49 -5.03
C ASP A 528 11.87 -19.22 -4.10
N MET A 529 11.76 -19.65 -2.84
CA MET A 529 12.83 -19.61 -1.85
C MET A 529 13.13 -21.03 -1.34
N LYS A 530 14.41 -21.37 -1.28
CA LYS A 530 14.92 -22.68 -0.89
C LYS A 530 15.83 -22.50 0.32
N ILE A 531 15.39 -22.99 1.47
CA ILE A 531 16.09 -22.88 2.75
C ILE A 531 16.62 -24.26 3.14
N TYR A 532 17.87 -24.30 3.57
CA TYR A 532 18.47 -25.50 4.15
C TYR A 532 18.95 -25.22 5.59
N LEU A 533 18.52 -26.04 6.55
CA LEU A 533 19.01 -25.99 7.92
C LEU A 533 20.19 -26.95 8.11
N ASP A 534 21.38 -26.36 8.28
CA ASP A 534 22.66 -27.06 8.44
C ASP A 534 23.17 -26.88 9.87
N THR A 535 22.34 -27.23 10.86
CA THR A 535 22.70 -27.11 12.29
C THR A 535 23.93 -27.97 12.58
N ASP A 536 24.87 -27.44 13.35
CA ASP A 536 26.06 -28.17 13.78
C ASP A 536 25.70 -29.50 14.43
N GLU A 537 26.41 -30.57 14.05
CA GLU A 537 26.04 -31.93 14.44
C GLU A 537 26.04 -32.11 15.97
N SER A 538 26.97 -31.46 16.68
CA SER A 538 27.02 -31.52 18.14
C SER A 538 25.77 -30.91 18.78
N LEU A 539 25.37 -29.73 18.31
CA LEU A 539 24.18 -29.02 18.76
C LEU A 539 22.89 -29.74 18.37
N ARG A 540 22.84 -30.31 17.16
CA ARG A 540 21.68 -31.07 16.66
C ARG A 540 21.47 -32.34 17.50
N CYS A 541 22.54 -33.07 17.79
CA CYS A 541 22.50 -34.25 18.67
C CYS A 541 22.05 -33.86 20.08
N TYR A 542 22.60 -32.78 20.63
CA TYR A 542 22.20 -32.24 21.94
C TYR A 542 20.70 -31.92 21.99
N TRP A 543 20.17 -31.13 21.04
CA TRP A 543 18.73 -30.81 20.97
C TRP A 543 17.86 -32.03 20.75
N LYS A 544 18.31 -32.98 19.93
CA LYS A 544 17.55 -34.20 19.66
C LYS A 544 17.48 -35.09 20.91
N LEU A 545 18.56 -35.19 21.67
CA LEU A 545 18.60 -35.91 22.94
C LEU A 545 17.66 -35.28 23.96
N GLU A 546 17.77 -33.98 24.23
CA GLU A 546 16.85 -33.30 25.17
C GLU A 546 15.39 -33.47 24.74
N ARG A 547 15.08 -33.27 23.46
CA ARG A 547 13.70 -33.39 22.99
C ARG A 547 13.16 -34.81 23.09
N ASP A 548 13.90 -35.81 22.61
CA ASP A 548 13.38 -37.17 22.50
C ASP A 548 13.46 -37.92 23.86
N HIS A 549 14.39 -37.55 24.74
CA HIS A 549 14.47 -38.04 26.11
C HIS A 549 13.45 -37.36 27.03
N ASP A 550 13.53 -36.03 27.15
CA ASP A 550 12.77 -35.29 28.17
C ASP A 550 11.31 -35.11 27.80
N ASN A 551 10.98 -34.94 26.50
CA ASN A 551 9.59 -34.69 26.08
C ASN A 551 8.86 -35.93 25.55
N ARG A 552 9.59 -36.97 25.12
CA ARG A 552 9.00 -38.18 24.50
C ARG A 552 9.30 -39.48 25.24
N GLY A 553 10.11 -39.43 26.30
CA GLY A 553 10.37 -40.59 27.17
C GLY A 553 11.24 -41.68 26.57
N HIS A 554 12.00 -41.39 25.51
CA HIS A 554 12.93 -42.36 24.93
C HIS A 554 14.24 -42.44 25.76
N ASP A 555 14.86 -43.62 25.80
CA ASP A 555 16.16 -43.78 26.44
C ASP A 555 17.27 -43.05 25.64
N ARG A 556 18.24 -42.43 26.33
CA ARG A 556 19.32 -41.69 25.68
C ARG A 556 20.16 -42.58 24.76
N ALA A 557 20.42 -43.83 25.15
CA ALA A 557 21.20 -44.76 24.33
C ALA A 557 20.45 -45.13 23.05
N ASP A 558 19.13 -45.32 23.13
CA ASP A 558 18.29 -45.62 21.97
C ASP A 558 18.25 -44.44 20.98
N VAL A 559 18.15 -43.21 21.49
CA VAL A 559 18.17 -42.00 20.63
C VAL A 559 19.52 -41.88 19.91
N MET A 560 20.63 -42.12 20.60
CA MET A 560 21.96 -42.11 19.97
C MET A 560 22.14 -43.22 18.94
N ALA A 561 21.66 -44.42 19.24
CA ALA A 561 21.68 -45.55 18.30
C ALA A 561 20.89 -45.22 17.03
N GLN A 562 19.71 -44.58 17.16
CA GLN A 562 18.92 -44.13 16.01
C GLN A 562 19.62 -43.05 15.19
N ILE A 563 20.29 -42.10 15.83
CA ILE A 563 21.07 -41.06 15.12
C ILE A 563 22.18 -41.71 14.30
N GLN A 564 22.94 -42.62 14.91
CA GLN A 564 24.06 -43.29 14.26
C GLN A 564 23.59 -44.18 13.09
N ALA A 565 22.50 -44.93 13.28
CA ALA A 565 21.93 -45.79 12.24
C ALA A 565 21.49 -45.02 10.98
N ARG A 566 21.10 -43.75 11.13
CA ARG A 566 20.59 -42.90 10.03
C ARG A 566 21.66 -42.05 9.37
N ARG A 567 22.89 -42.03 9.91
CA ARG A 567 23.94 -41.08 9.52
C ARG A 567 24.37 -41.21 8.06
N GLU A 568 24.51 -42.43 7.56
CA GLU A 568 24.91 -42.67 6.17
C GLU A 568 23.81 -42.27 5.18
N ASP A 569 22.55 -42.57 5.49
CA ASP A 569 21.42 -42.11 4.67
C ASP A 569 21.27 -40.58 4.69
N ALA A 570 21.52 -39.92 5.83
CA ALA A 570 21.52 -38.47 5.92
C ALA A 570 22.59 -37.85 5.00
N LYS A 571 23.82 -38.35 5.06
CA LYS A 571 24.91 -37.92 4.17
C LYS A 571 24.58 -38.14 2.69
N ARG A 572 23.90 -39.25 2.38
CA ARG A 572 23.61 -39.63 0.99
C ARG A 572 22.41 -38.88 0.39
N TYR A 573 21.35 -38.67 1.15
CA TYR A 573 20.07 -38.20 0.60
C TYR A 573 19.65 -36.81 1.12
N ILE A 574 20.14 -36.39 2.29
CA ILE A 574 19.72 -35.13 2.94
C ILE A 574 20.76 -34.03 2.78
N HIS A 575 22.03 -34.28 3.09
CA HIS A 575 23.11 -33.29 3.01
C HIS A 575 23.31 -32.69 1.60
N PRO A 576 23.21 -33.46 0.50
CA PRO A 576 23.44 -32.92 -0.84
C PRO A 576 22.41 -31.85 -1.25
N GLN A 577 21.26 -31.77 -0.58
CA GLN A 577 20.25 -30.75 -0.87
C GLN A 577 20.72 -29.32 -0.54
N LYS A 578 21.73 -29.16 0.33
CA LYS A 578 22.33 -27.86 0.71
C LYS A 578 22.77 -27.04 -0.50
N GLN A 579 23.31 -27.69 -1.54
CA GLN A 579 23.84 -27.01 -2.74
C GLN A 579 22.77 -26.28 -3.57
N TYR A 580 21.49 -26.55 -3.31
CA TYR A 580 20.37 -25.94 -4.04
C TYR A 580 19.66 -24.84 -3.23
N ALA A 581 20.14 -24.51 -2.03
CA ALA A 581 19.52 -23.54 -1.15
C ALA A 581 19.93 -22.11 -1.55
N ASP A 582 18.96 -21.19 -1.54
CA ASP A 582 19.23 -19.75 -1.63
C ASP A 582 19.69 -19.19 -0.27
N LEU A 583 19.29 -19.86 0.81
CA LEU A 583 19.65 -19.53 2.20
C LEU A 583 19.97 -20.80 2.97
N VAL A 584 21.21 -20.91 3.46
CA VAL A 584 21.59 -21.91 4.46
C VAL A 584 21.66 -21.24 5.82
N ILE A 585 21.02 -21.82 6.83
CA ILE A 585 21.11 -21.36 8.21
C ILE A 585 21.80 -22.45 9.03
N ARG A 586 22.96 -22.10 9.59
CA ARG A 586 23.74 -22.97 10.46
C ARG A 586 23.75 -22.41 11.87
N TYR A 587 23.04 -23.08 12.78
CA TYR A 587 23.17 -22.84 14.21
C TYR A 587 24.37 -23.61 14.75
N PHE A 588 25.14 -22.96 15.62
CA PHE A 588 26.26 -23.61 16.28
C PHE A 588 26.49 -23.02 17.67
N ASP A 589 27.11 -23.83 18.53
CA ASP A 589 27.56 -23.43 19.85
C ASP A 589 29.08 -23.65 19.90
N PRO A 590 29.88 -22.58 20.06
CA PRO A 590 31.34 -22.69 20.10
C PRO A 590 31.88 -23.68 21.13
N ALA A 591 31.22 -23.85 22.28
CA ALA A 591 31.68 -24.73 23.35
C ALA A 591 31.32 -26.20 23.07
N LEU A 592 30.12 -26.46 22.52
CA LEU A 592 29.73 -27.83 22.11
C LEU A 592 30.55 -28.33 20.91
N SER A 593 30.87 -27.45 19.96
CA SER A 593 31.68 -27.80 18.79
C SER A 593 33.11 -28.22 19.13
N GLN A 594 33.61 -27.93 20.34
CA GLN A 594 34.95 -28.33 20.81
C GLN A 594 34.98 -29.66 21.57
N GLY A 595 33.84 -30.33 21.77
CA GLY A 595 33.78 -31.71 22.27
C GLY A 595 34.01 -31.92 23.77
N GLY A 596 33.81 -30.90 24.61
CA GLY A 596 33.91 -31.04 26.07
C GLY A 596 32.66 -31.68 26.70
N GLU A 597 32.83 -32.50 27.75
CA GLU A 597 31.73 -32.91 28.64
C GLU A 597 31.17 -31.67 29.35
N GLN A 598 29.87 -31.43 29.19
CA GLN A 598 29.18 -30.28 29.77
C GLN A 598 28.40 -30.70 31.02
N PRO A 599 28.36 -29.86 32.08
CA PRO A 599 27.55 -30.12 33.27
C PRO A 599 26.05 -30.18 32.94
N GLY A 600 25.27 -30.87 33.77
CA GLY A 600 23.84 -31.15 33.52
C GLY A 600 22.89 -29.95 33.47
N ASP A 601 23.37 -28.72 33.67
CA ASP A 601 22.61 -27.45 33.57
C ASP A 601 23.21 -26.49 32.51
N TYR A 602 23.94 -27.03 31.53
CA TYR A 602 24.50 -26.24 30.44
C TYR A 602 23.39 -25.65 29.55
N LYS A 603 23.39 -24.33 29.37
CA LYS A 603 22.53 -23.65 28.40
C LYS A 603 23.32 -23.30 27.15
N ALA A 604 22.92 -23.89 26.02
CA ALA A 604 23.60 -23.66 24.75
C ALA A 604 23.63 -22.17 24.38
N SER A 605 24.83 -21.68 24.07
CA SER A 605 25.09 -20.31 23.62
C SER A 605 24.98 -20.25 22.10
N LEU A 606 23.76 -19.97 21.61
CA LEU A 606 23.42 -20.04 20.20
C LEU A 606 24.09 -18.92 19.37
N SER A 607 24.98 -19.31 18.46
CA SER A 607 25.47 -18.46 17.37
C SER A 607 24.85 -18.90 16.05
N VAL A 608 24.81 -18.01 15.06
CA VAL A 608 24.21 -18.31 13.75
C VAL A 608 25.10 -17.86 12.61
N GLU A 609 25.19 -18.72 11.61
CA GLU A 609 25.85 -18.48 10.34
C GLU A 609 24.83 -18.58 9.21
N PHE A 610 24.89 -17.63 8.29
CA PHE A 610 24.09 -17.61 7.07
C PHE A 610 25.01 -17.76 5.85
N LEU A 611 24.70 -18.70 4.96
CA LEU A 611 25.22 -18.70 3.59
C LEU A 611 24.10 -18.26 2.67
N ILE A 612 24.35 -17.21 1.90
CA ILE A 612 23.32 -16.54 1.08
C ILE A 612 23.85 -16.38 -0.33
N ASP A 613 23.00 -16.57 -1.33
CA ASP A 613 23.33 -16.28 -2.73
C ASP A 613 23.95 -14.87 -2.90
N MET A 614 25.02 -14.77 -3.68
CA MET A 614 25.74 -13.50 -3.94
C MET A 614 24.88 -12.44 -4.62
N GLY A 615 23.79 -12.84 -5.29
CA GLY A 615 22.83 -11.93 -5.90
C GLY A 615 21.92 -11.21 -4.90
N ILE A 616 22.06 -11.44 -3.59
CA ILE A 616 21.32 -10.77 -2.52
C ILE A 616 22.25 -9.79 -1.82
N ASN A 617 22.01 -8.49 -1.88
CA ASN A 617 22.92 -7.51 -1.25
C ASN A 617 22.66 -7.36 0.25
N ALA A 618 23.50 -7.97 1.10
CA ALA A 618 23.38 -7.88 2.56
C ALA A 618 24.13 -6.67 3.18
N GLU A 619 24.98 -5.96 2.43
CA GLU A 619 25.82 -4.88 2.98
C GLU A 619 25.02 -3.73 3.62
N PRO A 620 23.91 -3.23 3.03
CA PRO A 620 23.14 -2.15 3.64
C PRO A 620 22.57 -2.55 5.01
N LEU A 621 22.14 -3.81 5.15
CA LEU A 621 21.64 -4.34 6.41
C LEU A 621 22.76 -4.40 7.44
N LEU A 622 23.92 -4.95 7.08
CA LEU A 622 25.07 -5.07 7.98
C LEU A 622 25.63 -3.71 8.42
N ALA A 623 25.65 -2.73 7.51
CA ALA A 623 26.04 -1.36 7.83
C ALA A 623 25.10 -0.74 8.88
N LEU A 624 23.78 -0.91 8.71
CA LEU A 624 22.81 -0.41 9.68
C LEU A 624 22.91 -1.12 11.04
N LEU A 625 23.08 -2.45 11.04
CA LEU A 625 23.26 -3.22 12.27
C LEU A 625 24.49 -2.76 13.04
N ARG A 626 25.61 -2.55 12.35
CA ARG A 626 26.86 -2.03 12.93
C ARG A 626 26.66 -0.64 13.53
N ASP A 627 25.97 0.25 12.83
CA ASP A 627 25.66 1.60 13.33
C ASP A 627 24.76 1.58 14.58
N ARG A 628 24.00 0.49 14.78
CA ARG A 628 23.15 0.24 15.94
C ARG A 628 23.79 -0.69 16.99
N GLY A 629 25.06 -1.04 16.84
CA GLY A 629 25.84 -1.78 17.85
C GLY A 629 25.79 -3.31 17.75
N VAL A 630 25.28 -3.88 16.66
CA VAL A 630 25.30 -5.33 16.39
C VAL A 630 26.29 -5.62 15.26
N SER A 631 27.33 -6.42 15.53
CA SER A 631 28.31 -6.84 14.53
C SER A 631 27.95 -8.18 13.88
N GLY A 632 27.99 -8.21 12.55
CA GLY A 632 28.00 -9.44 11.75
C GLY A 632 29.26 -9.46 10.90
N THR A 633 29.97 -10.59 10.88
CA THR A 633 31.18 -10.77 10.07
C THR A 633 30.80 -11.30 8.70
N LEU A 634 31.04 -10.52 7.64
CA LEU A 634 30.82 -10.90 6.24
C LEU A 634 32.12 -11.41 5.63
N THR A 635 32.10 -12.61 5.07
CA THR A 635 33.20 -13.19 4.27
C THR A 635 32.68 -13.74 2.94
N TYR A 636 33.59 -13.92 1.99
CA TYR A 636 33.32 -14.50 0.68
C TYR A 636 34.21 -15.71 0.51
N ASP A 637 33.66 -16.89 0.79
CA ASP A 637 34.41 -18.14 0.77
C ASP A 637 34.37 -18.78 -0.62
N ASP A 638 33.36 -18.47 -1.44
CA ASP A 638 33.21 -18.94 -2.82
C ASP A 638 32.54 -17.88 -3.73
N LEU A 639 32.34 -18.20 -5.02
CA LEU A 639 31.78 -17.27 -6.02
C LEU A 639 30.23 -17.25 -6.05
N LEU A 640 29.58 -18.16 -5.34
CA LEU A 640 28.13 -18.37 -5.35
C LEU A 640 27.47 -17.82 -4.09
N HIS A 641 28.18 -17.83 -2.96
CA HIS A 641 27.64 -17.51 -1.65
C HIS A 641 28.49 -16.48 -0.90
N GLN A 642 27.79 -15.58 -0.23
CA GLN A 642 28.35 -14.78 0.85
C GLN A 642 28.05 -15.43 2.19
N LYS A 643 28.99 -15.34 3.12
CA LYS A 643 28.89 -15.92 4.46
C LYS A 643 28.78 -14.81 5.49
N ILE A 644 27.77 -14.88 6.35
CA ILE A 644 27.54 -13.91 7.43
C ILE A 644 27.47 -14.64 8.76
N VAL A 645 28.34 -14.27 9.70
CA VAL A 645 28.40 -14.89 11.03
C VAL A 645 28.03 -13.88 12.11
N PHE A 646 27.08 -14.27 12.97
CA PHE A 646 26.73 -13.55 14.19
C PHE A 646 27.03 -14.43 15.41
N ARG A 647 27.79 -13.89 16.35
CA ARG A 647 28.12 -14.55 17.62
C ARG A 647 27.04 -14.26 18.66
N SER A 648 26.82 -15.19 19.58
CA SER A 648 25.81 -15.05 20.64
C SER A 648 25.99 -13.78 21.49
N GLU A 649 27.23 -13.36 21.71
CA GLU A 649 27.59 -12.17 22.49
C GLU A 649 27.06 -10.87 21.88
N ASP A 650 27.04 -10.80 20.54
CA ASP A 650 26.60 -9.63 19.76
C ASP A 650 25.08 -9.55 19.61
N LEU A 651 24.36 -10.61 19.96
CA LEU A 651 22.92 -10.77 19.69
C LEU A 651 22.05 -10.52 20.92
N LYS A 652 22.57 -9.91 21.99
CA LYS A 652 21.80 -9.57 23.20
C LYS A 652 20.93 -8.31 23.02
N VAL A 653 20.04 -8.35 22.04
CA VAL A 653 19.10 -7.27 21.70
C VAL A 653 17.66 -7.75 21.75
N ASP A 654 16.74 -6.80 21.97
CA ASP A 654 15.31 -7.07 22.09
C ASP A 654 14.57 -7.08 20.74
N ARG A 655 13.32 -7.52 20.76
CA ARG A 655 12.41 -7.54 19.62
C ARG A 655 12.12 -6.16 19.02
N GLU A 656 12.17 -5.09 19.82
CA GLU A 656 11.88 -3.73 19.35
C GLU A 656 12.99 -3.22 18.44
N PHE A 657 14.24 -3.54 18.78
CA PHE A 657 15.41 -3.32 17.95
C PHE A 657 15.25 -3.98 16.57
N TRP A 658 14.88 -5.26 16.53
CA TRP A 658 14.71 -6.00 15.28
C TRP A 658 13.58 -5.43 14.42
N ALA A 659 12.44 -5.14 15.04
CA ALA A 659 11.31 -4.51 14.39
C ALA A 659 11.68 -3.16 13.76
N ALA A 660 12.34 -2.28 14.53
CA ALA A 660 12.77 -0.98 14.05
C ALA A 660 13.81 -1.08 12.92
N THR A 661 14.68 -2.08 12.96
CA THR A 661 15.71 -2.32 11.94
C THR A 661 15.08 -2.81 10.64
N ALA A 662 14.16 -3.77 10.72
CA ALA A 662 13.44 -4.29 9.57
C ALA A 662 12.64 -3.19 8.85
N CYS A 663 11.91 -2.36 9.59
CA CYS A 663 11.17 -1.21 9.03
C CYS A 663 12.08 -0.16 8.36
N SER A 664 13.36 -0.12 8.71
CA SER A 664 14.32 0.83 8.12
C SER A 664 14.96 0.29 6.84
N VAL A 665 15.16 -1.02 6.73
CA VAL A 665 15.92 -1.64 5.62
C VAL A 665 15.01 -2.24 4.56
N ILE A 666 13.89 -2.84 4.97
CA ILE A 666 13.01 -3.60 4.08
C ILE A 666 11.92 -2.68 3.57
N PRO A 667 11.96 -2.26 2.28
CA PRO A 667 10.95 -1.36 1.72
C PRO A 667 9.60 -2.06 1.68
N GLN A 668 8.52 -1.35 2.02
CA GLN A 668 7.16 -1.90 1.98
C GLN A 668 7.02 -3.25 2.73
N ILE A 669 7.69 -3.40 3.88
CA ILE A 669 7.65 -4.63 4.70
C ILE A 669 6.23 -5.11 5.00
N GLU A 670 5.27 -4.19 5.14
CA GLU A 670 3.85 -4.48 5.35
C GLU A 670 3.23 -5.32 4.21
N ASP A 671 3.70 -5.16 2.97
CA ASP A 671 3.22 -5.94 1.83
C ASP A 671 3.65 -7.41 1.95
N LEU A 672 4.87 -7.65 2.47
CA LEU A 672 5.36 -8.99 2.78
C LEU A 672 4.57 -9.60 3.94
N THR A 673 4.53 -8.92 5.08
CA THR A 673 4.18 -9.53 6.38
C THR A 673 2.68 -9.46 6.71
N GLY A 674 1.97 -8.49 6.16
CA GLY A 674 0.57 -8.23 6.44
C GLY A 674 0.40 -7.33 7.67
N SER A 675 -0.69 -7.47 8.42
CA SER A 675 -1.04 -6.54 9.49
C SER A 675 -0.49 -6.90 10.88
N HIS A 676 0.12 -8.08 11.07
CA HIS A 676 0.61 -8.52 12.38
C HIS A 676 1.93 -9.27 12.28
N MET A 677 2.96 -8.74 12.94
CA MET A 677 4.30 -9.33 13.04
C MET A 677 4.65 -9.54 14.50
N VAL A 678 5.14 -10.74 14.84
CA VAL A 678 5.71 -11.02 16.16
C VAL A 678 7.21 -11.16 16.00
N TRP A 679 7.94 -10.19 16.54
CA TRP A 679 9.40 -10.22 16.62
C TRP A 679 9.85 -10.91 17.90
N GLU A 680 10.95 -11.62 17.78
CA GLU A 680 11.61 -12.28 18.89
C GLU A 680 12.88 -11.58 19.32
N ASP A 681 13.27 -11.82 20.57
CA ASP A 681 14.52 -11.34 21.13
C ASP A 681 15.70 -12.21 20.64
N GLY A 682 16.92 -11.69 20.74
CA GLY A 682 18.12 -12.52 20.57
C GLY A 682 18.39 -13.00 19.13
N VAL A 683 18.91 -14.21 19.04
CA VAL A 683 19.29 -14.89 17.78
C VAL A 683 18.08 -15.15 16.88
N ASN A 684 16.92 -15.42 17.47
CA ASN A 684 15.71 -15.66 16.69
C ASN A 684 15.31 -14.40 15.92
N GLY A 685 15.47 -13.22 16.50
CA GLY A 685 15.21 -11.95 15.83
C GLY A 685 16.14 -11.68 14.64
N VAL A 686 17.43 -12.03 14.71
CA VAL A 686 18.31 -11.90 13.52
C VAL A 686 17.93 -12.89 12.42
N VAL A 687 17.55 -14.12 12.76
CA VAL A 687 17.04 -15.11 11.79
C VAL A 687 15.78 -14.58 11.12
N GLN A 688 14.84 -14.04 11.89
CA GLN A 688 13.63 -13.41 11.39
C GLN A 688 13.93 -12.26 10.42
N LEU A 689 14.89 -11.40 10.76
CA LEU A 689 15.31 -10.27 9.93
C LEU A 689 15.94 -10.74 8.60
N MET A 690 16.82 -11.73 8.66
CA MET A 690 17.46 -12.31 7.48
C MET A 690 16.45 -13.00 6.56
N LEU A 691 15.47 -13.73 7.13
CA LEU A 691 14.38 -14.33 6.35
C LEU A 691 13.60 -13.27 5.56
N LEU A 692 13.18 -12.18 6.21
CA LEU A 692 12.43 -11.12 5.52
C LEU A 692 13.26 -10.40 4.47
N MET A 693 14.55 -10.15 4.75
CA MET A 693 15.45 -9.55 3.76
C MET A 693 15.56 -10.42 2.51
N VAL A 694 15.82 -11.73 2.68
CA VAL A 694 15.97 -12.66 1.56
C VAL A 694 14.65 -12.84 0.80
N ILE A 695 13.52 -13.00 1.50
CA ILE A 695 12.18 -13.04 0.88
C ILE A 695 11.96 -11.76 0.05
N GLY A 696 12.26 -10.59 0.64
CA GLY A 696 12.14 -9.31 -0.02
C GLY A 696 12.99 -9.21 -1.28
N GLU A 697 14.26 -9.61 -1.25
CA GLU A 697 15.13 -9.57 -2.44
C GLU A 697 14.69 -10.56 -3.54
N ILE A 698 14.28 -11.78 -3.18
CA ILE A 698 13.78 -12.75 -4.16
C ILE A 698 12.49 -12.22 -4.82
N MET A 699 11.57 -11.67 -4.03
CA MET A 699 10.30 -11.16 -4.56
C MET A 699 10.45 -9.92 -5.47
N LYS A 700 11.59 -9.20 -5.45
CA LYS A 700 11.86 -8.09 -6.38
C LYS A 700 12.29 -8.55 -7.77
N LYS A 701 12.91 -9.73 -7.87
CA LYS A 701 13.53 -10.24 -9.11
C LYS A 701 12.48 -10.79 -10.09
N ASP A 702 11.36 -11.27 -9.57
CA ASP A 702 10.18 -11.72 -10.32
C ASP A 702 9.23 -10.55 -10.59
#